data_AF-A0A4D9D902-F1
#
_entry.id   AF-A0A4D9D902-F1
#
_cell.length_a   1.000
_cell.length_b   1.000
_cell.length_c   1.000
_cell.angle_alpha   90.00
_cell.angle_beta   90.00
_cell.angle_gamma   90.00
#
_symmetry.space_group_name_H-M   'P 1'
#
loop_
_entity.id
_entity.type
_entity.pdbx_description
1 polymer ?
#
loop_
_entity_poly.entity_id
_entity_poly.type
_entity_poly.pdbx_seq_one_letter_code
_entity_poly.pdbx_strand_id
1 'polypeptide(L)'
;MTMAAKARAWRNEKFRAIKNRARRTRDKIKGRLQPSFSFIARFILRSVLLLLICAFAPLLLIFALFHDWLMKKFINYAYIYNVSWEDPRMDQEVFNLKDDDHVITIASAGCNVLDYIIEGARVTAVDFNACQIALTELKSVAIQRLEFPEFFAIFAKNDTVLLRKLYPTVLRPGLSAASAEFWDRYVVKIQSFMYSGSSGFLAFLAFRVVLPLLHLGWIRQAILQRMSKDDFLVLCHTHEKQIAICSWLLDTMLPCFALFAGVPRRQMNLGFGRENFSVIVNHVLFNTDLVHDNYFYLGYILGEYTEECCPRYLKAENFAAMKKHLLAGKLHLFHGSIEQAIMKNAADGDELFTVASLLDHMDWMDKGMVTSEISLLVQRMDQERGRIYWRSFSENVHIPPLVWMGAQKVDDIYENSMGDRVGMYFSTWIANLKDSEFVVTPRCRSWRKDGGAYRSGLAAQLLTGAKIVTAPVWKRVVQASSGKERLGGKADSKNGEGRTDSAHERDMEAFYKFQKEGYDGFRENFLHARMDLIQAMPLKRKGGMVWIDVGGGTARNLEFIPVEILRKYFKAIYVVDVSPSLLGVAQQRVAAAGLTDLVHLIEHDFTAPSIFKTLPFLEGKVDMLTFSYSLSMIPDKTAALVNALRFLQPNGHGVLGLADFFLASNEDSGLPTMLASLRRMEATFQRKWFEQDRVHLISPAILKRLEKATTCVWDERFRGGVPLLPVLRPYHGAYVALTGKSKAQ
;
A
#
# COMPACT_ATOMS: atom_id res chain seq x y z
N MET A 1 -10.20 -32.70 28.34
CA MET A 1 -9.56 -32.40 27.04
C MET A 1 -10.64 -32.12 26.00
N THR A 2 -10.67 -30.92 25.44
CA THR A 2 -11.63 -30.51 24.39
C THR A 2 -11.44 -31.33 23.10
N MET A 3 -12.48 -31.45 22.26
CA MET A 3 -12.39 -32.03 20.90
C MET A 3 -11.19 -31.47 20.11
N ALA A 4 -10.90 -30.17 20.26
CA ALA A 4 -9.75 -29.50 19.66
C ALA A 4 -8.39 -30.02 20.16
N ALA A 5 -8.28 -30.38 21.44
CA ALA A 5 -7.05 -30.95 22.01
C ALA A 5 -6.80 -32.38 21.54
N LYS A 6 -7.87 -33.19 21.37
CA LYS A 6 -7.78 -34.53 20.78
C LYS A 6 -7.43 -34.48 19.28
N ALA A 7 -7.98 -33.51 18.54
CA ALA A 7 -7.64 -33.28 17.13
C ALA A 7 -6.17 -32.83 16.94
N ARG A 8 -5.63 -31.99 17.84
CA ARG A 8 -4.21 -31.61 17.86
C ARG A 8 -3.29 -32.78 18.18
N ALA A 9 -3.63 -33.61 19.17
CA ALA A 9 -2.84 -34.79 19.53
C ALA A 9 -2.80 -35.81 18.37
N TRP A 10 -3.95 -36.07 17.75
CA TRP A 10 -4.07 -36.96 16.59
C TRP A 10 -3.30 -36.44 15.37
N ARG A 11 -3.37 -35.13 15.06
CA ARG A 11 -2.54 -34.50 14.02
C ARG A 11 -1.05 -34.65 14.33
N ASN A 12 -0.62 -34.35 15.56
CA ASN A 12 0.80 -34.44 15.94
C ASN A 12 1.35 -35.86 15.85
N GLU A 13 0.54 -36.87 16.13
CA GLU A 13 0.89 -38.28 15.98
C GLU A 13 0.99 -38.68 14.49
N LYS A 14 0.04 -38.24 13.65
CA LYS A 14 0.09 -38.42 12.19
C LYS A 14 1.30 -37.72 11.57
N PHE A 15 1.62 -36.50 12.01
CA PHE A 15 2.82 -35.75 11.61
C PHE A 15 4.12 -36.44 12.05
N ARG A 16 4.19 -36.99 13.27
CA ARG A 16 5.34 -37.82 13.71
C ARG A 16 5.47 -39.09 12.88
N ALA A 17 4.36 -39.75 12.55
CA ALA A 17 4.36 -40.94 11.71
C ALA A 17 4.86 -40.64 10.30
N ILE A 18 4.42 -39.52 9.69
CA ILE A 18 4.90 -39.04 8.39
C ILE A 18 6.39 -38.72 8.44
N LYS A 19 6.86 -37.99 9.46
CA LYS A 19 8.28 -37.65 9.65
C LYS A 19 9.15 -38.90 9.85
N ASN A 20 8.67 -39.89 10.58
CA ASN A 20 9.36 -41.17 10.79
C ASN A 20 9.35 -42.04 9.52
N ARG A 21 8.26 -42.03 8.74
CA ARG A 21 8.17 -42.69 7.43
C ARG A 21 9.12 -42.05 6.43
N ALA A 22 9.17 -40.72 6.35
CA ALA A 22 10.12 -39.98 5.54
C ALA A 22 11.58 -40.29 5.92
N ARG A 23 11.89 -40.38 7.22
CA ARG A 23 13.22 -40.77 7.71
C ARG A 23 13.60 -42.19 7.27
N ARG A 24 12.69 -43.16 7.40
CA ARG A 24 12.90 -44.55 6.95
C ARG A 24 13.02 -44.67 5.43
N THR A 25 12.24 -43.91 4.67
CA THR A 25 12.31 -43.87 3.20
C THR A 25 13.60 -43.20 2.74
N ARG A 26 14.03 -42.10 3.38
CA ARG A 26 15.32 -41.46 3.16
C ARG A 26 16.49 -42.41 3.42
N ASP A 27 16.42 -43.20 4.48
CA ASP A 27 17.47 -44.17 4.82
C ASP A 27 17.46 -45.40 3.88
N LYS A 28 16.30 -45.79 3.32
CA LYS A 28 16.19 -46.77 2.22
C LYS A 28 16.70 -46.24 0.88
N ILE A 29 16.43 -44.98 0.52
CA ILE A 29 16.87 -44.35 -0.73
C ILE A 29 18.37 -44.05 -0.70
N LYS A 30 18.92 -43.67 0.46
CA LYS A 30 20.37 -43.54 0.68
C LYS A 30 21.15 -44.82 0.37
N GLY A 31 20.50 -45.99 0.44
CA GLY A 31 21.12 -47.27 0.10
C GLY A 31 21.24 -47.55 -1.40
N ARG A 32 20.66 -46.74 -2.30
CA ARG A 32 20.62 -47.06 -3.75
C ARG A 32 20.85 -45.92 -4.74
N LEU A 33 21.17 -44.69 -4.35
CA LEU A 33 21.50 -43.60 -5.29
C LEU A 33 22.73 -42.77 -4.88
N GLN A 34 23.86 -43.18 -5.47
CA GLN A 34 25.01 -42.44 -6.00
C GLN A 34 25.97 -41.59 -5.13
N PRO A 35 27.24 -41.43 -5.62
CA PRO A 35 28.35 -40.77 -4.94
C PRO A 35 28.27 -39.23 -5.00
N SER A 36 29.09 -38.62 -4.15
CA SER A 36 29.22 -37.19 -3.91
C SER A 36 29.48 -36.35 -5.17
N PHE A 37 28.54 -35.46 -5.51
CA PHE A 37 28.87 -34.22 -6.22
C PHE A 37 29.68 -33.33 -5.26
N SER A 38 30.95 -33.13 -5.59
CA SER A 38 31.95 -32.58 -4.67
C SER A 38 31.56 -31.17 -4.22
N PHE A 39 31.90 -30.84 -2.98
CA PHE A 39 31.77 -29.51 -2.39
C PHE A 39 32.26 -28.38 -3.32
N ILE A 40 33.25 -28.67 -4.17
CA ILE A 40 33.85 -27.76 -5.14
C ILE A 40 32.84 -27.31 -6.21
N ALA A 41 32.02 -28.22 -6.77
CA ALA A 41 31.00 -27.85 -7.75
C ALA A 41 29.91 -26.94 -7.14
N ARG A 42 29.58 -27.15 -5.85
CA ARG A 42 28.66 -26.30 -5.10
C ARG A 42 29.24 -24.93 -4.78
N PHE A 43 30.54 -24.86 -4.48
CA PHE A 43 31.26 -23.61 -4.28
C PHE A 43 31.37 -22.83 -5.59
N ILE A 44 31.76 -23.48 -6.69
CA ILE A 44 31.87 -22.86 -8.02
C ILE A 44 30.52 -22.33 -8.48
N LEU A 45 29.44 -23.12 -8.38
CA LEU A 45 28.11 -22.67 -8.77
C LEU A 45 27.64 -21.47 -7.93
N ARG A 46 27.89 -21.48 -6.61
CA ARG A 46 27.59 -20.34 -5.74
C ARG A 46 28.40 -19.11 -6.11
N SER A 47 29.69 -19.26 -6.37
CA SER A 47 30.58 -18.15 -6.73
C SER A 47 30.25 -17.59 -8.11
N VAL A 48 29.93 -18.44 -9.10
CA VAL A 48 29.50 -18.02 -10.44
C VAL A 48 28.15 -17.33 -10.37
N LEU A 49 27.19 -17.86 -9.62
CA LEU A 49 25.90 -17.22 -9.44
C LEU A 49 26.04 -15.88 -8.70
N LEU A 50 26.84 -15.82 -7.64
CA LEU A 50 27.12 -14.58 -6.92
C LEU A 50 27.83 -13.54 -7.81
N LEU A 51 28.77 -13.98 -8.66
CA LEU A 51 29.42 -13.12 -9.65
C LEU A 51 28.44 -12.61 -10.71
N LEU A 52 27.55 -13.46 -11.21
CA LEU A 52 26.48 -13.06 -12.13
C LEU A 52 25.54 -12.05 -11.46
N ILE A 53 25.18 -12.28 -10.20
CA ILE A 53 24.36 -11.36 -9.40
C ILE A 53 25.04 -10.02 -9.26
N CYS A 54 26.31 -10.00 -8.86
CA CYS A 54 27.09 -8.77 -8.73
C CYS A 54 27.30 -8.06 -10.08
N ALA A 55 27.46 -8.81 -11.17
CA ALA A 55 27.64 -8.25 -12.51
C ALA A 55 26.33 -7.70 -13.10
N PHE A 56 25.19 -8.34 -12.83
CA PHE A 56 23.88 -7.90 -13.31
C PHE A 56 23.21 -6.87 -12.39
N ALA A 57 23.54 -6.82 -11.10
CA ALA A 57 22.92 -5.90 -10.14
C ALA A 57 22.98 -4.42 -10.58
N PRO A 58 24.08 -3.88 -11.14
CA PRO A 58 24.11 -2.51 -11.67
C PRO A 58 23.18 -2.33 -12.87
N LEU A 59 23.14 -3.31 -13.80
CA LEU A 59 22.25 -3.28 -14.96
C LEU A 59 20.77 -3.32 -14.54
N LEU A 60 20.47 -4.11 -13.51
CA LEU A 60 19.14 -4.23 -12.93
C LEU A 60 18.73 -2.98 -12.17
N LEU A 61 19.67 -2.32 -11.48
CA LEU A 61 19.42 -1.03 -10.84
C LEU A 61 19.09 0.04 -11.89
N ILE A 62 19.83 0.06 -13.00
CA ILE A 62 19.55 0.94 -14.14
C ILE A 62 18.16 0.60 -14.72
N PHE A 63 17.86 -0.68 -14.96
CA PHE A 63 16.55 -1.10 -15.44
C PHE A 63 15.42 -0.66 -14.49
N ALA A 64 15.57 -0.82 -13.19
CA ALA A 64 14.60 -0.40 -12.19
C ALA A 64 14.32 1.12 -12.21
N LEU A 65 15.28 1.94 -12.62
CA LEU A 65 15.08 3.39 -12.78
C LEU A 65 14.23 3.74 -14.01
N PHE A 66 14.29 2.92 -15.07
CA PHE A 66 13.54 3.13 -16.31
C PHE A 66 12.32 2.22 -16.45
N HIS A 67 12.13 1.26 -15.54
CA HIS A 67 11.10 0.24 -15.60
C HIS A 67 9.71 0.83 -15.82
N ASP A 68 9.28 1.75 -14.95
CA ASP A 68 7.93 2.32 -15.03
C ASP A 68 7.72 3.10 -16.33
N TRP A 69 8.78 3.75 -16.84
CA TRP A 69 8.77 4.43 -18.14
C TRP A 69 8.65 3.44 -19.30
N LEU A 70 9.40 2.32 -19.26
CA LEU A 70 9.31 1.24 -20.25
C LEU A 70 7.93 0.59 -20.24
N MET A 71 7.42 0.25 -19.05
CA MET A 71 6.08 -0.30 -18.89
C MET A 71 5.04 0.64 -19.50
N LYS A 72 5.10 1.94 -19.21
CA LYS A 72 4.19 2.92 -19.82
C LYS A 72 4.31 3.01 -21.35
N LYS A 73 5.49 2.72 -21.92
CA LYS A 73 5.71 2.73 -23.38
C LYS A 73 5.24 1.45 -24.06
N PHE A 74 5.34 0.31 -23.38
CA PHE A 74 5.08 -1.02 -23.95
C PHE A 74 3.77 -1.66 -23.46
N ILE A 75 3.09 -1.05 -22.49
CA ILE A 75 1.69 -1.37 -22.16
C ILE A 75 0.86 -1.23 -23.46
N ASN A 76 -0.06 -2.17 -23.69
CA ASN A 76 -0.85 -2.32 -24.94
C ASN A 76 -0.16 -3.00 -26.14
N TYR A 77 1.09 -3.46 -26.03
CA TYR A 77 1.71 -4.28 -27.10
C TYR A 77 1.51 -5.78 -26.89
N ALA A 78 1.46 -6.22 -25.64
CA ALA A 78 1.17 -7.58 -25.23
C ALA A 78 0.48 -7.58 -23.86
N TYR A 79 -0.28 -8.63 -23.55
CA TYR A 79 -0.75 -8.84 -22.18
C TYR A 79 0.41 -9.31 -21.29
N ILE A 80 0.38 -8.86 -20.04
CA ILE A 80 1.41 -9.17 -19.05
C ILE A 80 1.09 -10.51 -18.39
N TYR A 81 -0.14 -10.65 -17.90
CA TYR A 81 -0.63 -11.80 -17.16
C TYR A 81 -1.47 -12.71 -18.04
N ASN A 82 -1.15 -14.01 -18.04
CA ASN A 82 -1.93 -15.03 -18.75
C ASN A 82 -2.91 -15.78 -17.83
N VAL A 83 -2.71 -15.67 -16.51
CA VAL A 83 -3.55 -16.21 -15.43
C VAL A 83 -3.58 -15.16 -14.32
N SER A 84 -4.75 -14.95 -13.69
CA SER A 84 -4.89 -14.17 -12.46
C SER A 84 -4.23 -14.93 -11.31
N TRP A 85 -3.37 -14.28 -10.52
CA TRP A 85 -2.63 -14.90 -9.40
C TRP A 85 -3.34 -14.70 -8.05
N GLU A 86 -4.66 -14.54 -8.09
CA GLU A 86 -5.53 -14.29 -6.96
C GLU A 86 -6.57 -15.41 -6.85
N ASP A 87 -6.59 -16.17 -5.75
CA ASP A 87 -7.48 -17.33 -5.62
C ASP A 87 -8.96 -16.91 -5.50
N PRO A 88 -9.83 -17.21 -6.48
CA PRO A 88 -11.24 -16.86 -6.38
C PRO A 88 -11.98 -17.66 -5.30
N ARG A 89 -11.37 -18.72 -4.74
CA ARG A 89 -11.93 -19.42 -3.57
C ARG A 89 -12.13 -18.46 -2.40
N MET A 90 -11.15 -17.59 -2.15
CA MET A 90 -11.26 -16.61 -1.07
C MET A 90 -12.33 -15.56 -1.36
N ASP A 91 -12.50 -15.20 -2.63
CA ASP A 91 -13.55 -14.27 -3.07
C ASP A 91 -14.94 -14.86 -2.82
N GLN A 92 -15.14 -16.15 -3.12
CA GLN A 92 -16.41 -16.84 -2.94
C GLN A 92 -16.85 -16.88 -1.46
N GLU A 93 -15.90 -17.15 -0.55
CA GLU A 93 -16.16 -17.24 0.89
C GLU A 93 -16.72 -15.92 1.45
N VAL A 94 -16.26 -14.77 0.94
CA VAL A 94 -16.63 -13.46 1.47
C VAL A 94 -17.71 -12.75 0.65
N PHE A 95 -17.71 -12.90 -0.68
CA PHE A 95 -18.66 -12.18 -1.54
C PHE A 95 -20.03 -12.83 -1.53
N ASN A 96 -20.14 -14.16 -1.50
CA ASN A 96 -21.43 -14.86 -1.59
C ASN A 96 -22.33 -14.30 -2.70
N LEU A 97 -21.76 -14.06 -3.88
CA LEU A 97 -22.37 -13.30 -4.98
C LEU A 97 -23.78 -13.81 -5.35
N LYS A 98 -24.61 -12.88 -5.81
CA LYS A 98 -25.96 -13.09 -6.31
C LYS A 98 -26.10 -12.53 -7.73
N ASP A 99 -27.23 -12.84 -8.37
CA ASP A 99 -27.51 -12.41 -9.74
C ASP A 99 -27.80 -10.91 -9.87
N ASP A 100 -28.18 -10.25 -8.77
CA ASP A 100 -28.39 -8.81 -8.65
C ASP A 100 -27.14 -8.04 -8.14
N ASP A 101 -26.02 -8.74 -7.90
CA ASP A 101 -24.75 -8.09 -7.57
C ASP A 101 -24.13 -7.45 -8.82
N HIS A 102 -23.50 -6.29 -8.62
CA HIS A 102 -22.68 -5.60 -9.63
C HIS A 102 -21.26 -5.42 -9.10
N VAL A 103 -20.33 -6.17 -9.69
CA VAL A 103 -18.92 -6.22 -9.32
C VAL A 103 -18.10 -5.30 -10.22
N ILE A 104 -17.25 -4.45 -9.64
CA ILE A 104 -16.15 -3.80 -10.35
C ILE A 104 -14.82 -4.47 -9.97
N THR A 105 -14.02 -4.84 -10.96
CA THR A 105 -12.73 -5.51 -10.73
C THR A 105 -11.75 -5.28 -11.87
N ILE A 106 -10.47 -5.58 -11.65
CA ILE A 106 -9.46 -5.57 -12.70
C ILE A 106 -9.61 -6.81 -13.58
N ALA A 107 -9.58 -6.63 -14.91
CA ALA A 107 -9.74 -7.74 -15.84
C ALA A 107 -8.58 -8.74 -15.72
N SER A 108 -7.33 -8.26 -15.71
CA SER A 108 -6.14 -9.11 -15.70
C SER A 108 -6.25 -10.16 -16.82
N ALA A 109 -6.07 -11.45 -16.54
CA ALA A 109 -6.25 -12.51 -17.52
C ALA A 109 -7.72 -12.97 -17.70
N GLY A 110 -8.68 -12.32 -17.06
CA GLY A 110 -10.11 -12.63 -17.08
C GLY A 110 -10.53 -13.82 -16.22
N CYS A 111 -9.64 -14.41 -15.42
CA CYS A 111 -9.96 -15.63 -14.65
C CYS A 111 -11.00 -15.36 -13.56
N ASN A 112 -10.77 -14.37 -12.68
CA ASN A 112 -11.71 -14.05 -11.59
C ASN A 112 -12.98 -13.40 -12.12
N VAL A 113 -12.87 -12.61 -13.20
CA VAL A 113 -14.02 -12.06 -13.93
C VAL A 113 -14.98 -13.18 -14.35
N LEU A 114 -14.47 -14.21 -15.02
CA LEU A 114 -15.29 -15.34 -15.45
C LEU A 114 -15.81 -16.16 -14.26
N ASP A 115 -15.03 -16.25 -13.16
CA ASP A 115 -15.49 -16.89 -11.92
C ASP A 115 -16.72 -16.19 -11.32
N TYR A 116 -16.70 -14.85 -11.26
CA TYR A 116 -17.87 -14.07 -10.79
C TYR A 116 -19.08 -14.19 -11.73
N ILE A 117 -18.83 -14.31 -13.04
CA ILE A 117 -19.90 -14.55 -14.03
C ILE A 117 -20.57 -15.91 -13.82
N ILE A 118 -19.89 -16.93 -13.28
CA ILE A 118 -20.53 -18.22 -12.94
C ILE A 118 -21.70 -17.97 -11.98
N GLU A 119 -21.51 -17.09 -10.99
CA GLU A 119 -22.49 -16.78 -9.95
C GLU A 119 -23.66 -15.90 -10.45
N GLY A 120 -23.60 -15.38 -11.67
CA GLY A 120 -24.66 -14.56 -12.28
C GLY A 120 -24.56 -13.06 -12.02
N ALA A 121 -23.53 -12.64 -11.28
CA ALA A 121 -23.25 -11.24 -11.03
C ALA A 121 -23.00 -10.48 -12.34
N ARG A 122 -23.42 -9.21 -12.38
CA ARG A 122 -22.94 -8.27 -13.41
C ARG A 122 -21.50 -7.89 -13.06
N VAL A 123 -20.61 -7.90 -14.04
CA VAL A 123 -19.18 -7.61 -13.82
C VAL A 123 -18.73 -6.51 -14.77
N THR A 124 -18.25 -5.41 -14.21
CA THR A 124 -17.47 -4.38 -14.91
C THR A 124 -15.99 -4.68 -14.70
N ALA A 125 -15.36 -5.28 -15.71
CA ALA A 125 -13.95 -5.64 -15.69
C ALA A 125 -13.11 -4.55 -16.38
N VAL A 126 -12.14 -4.00 -15.65
CA VAL A 126 -11.38 -2.81 -16.02
C VAL A 126 -9.91 -3.15 -16.19
N ASP A 127 -9.23 -2.64 -17.22
CA ASP A 127 -7.77 -2.77 -17.31
C ASP A 127 -7.16 -1.62 -18.09
N PHE A 128 -5.99 -1.14 -17.66
CA PHE A 128 -5.22 -0.16 -18.40
C PHE A 128 -4.52 -0.76 -19.63
N ASN A 129 -4.31 -2.07 -19.64
CA ASN A 129 -3.73 -2.78 -20.76
C ASN A 129 -4.85 -3.32 -21.66
N ALA A 130 -5.04 -2.69 -22.82
CA ALA A 130 -5.98 -3.13 -23.85
C ALA A 130 -5.77 -4.59 -24.28
N CYS A 131 -4.56 -5.14 -24.18
CA CYS A 131 -4.31 -6.55 -24.47
C CYS A 131 -4.93 -7.50 -23.43
N GLN A 132 -5.06 -7.07 -22.17
CA GLN A 132 -5.75 -7.84 -21.13
C GLN A 132 -7.26 -7.85 -21.34
N ILE A 133 -7.81 -6.70 -21.76
CA ILE A 133 -9.20 -6.61 -22.23
C ILE A 133 -9.41 -7.56 -23.41
N ALA A 134 -8.50 -7.54 -24.40
CA ALA A 134 -8.61 -8.42 -25.57
C ALA A 134 -8.52 -9.91 -25.20
N LEU A 135 -7.69 -10.29 -24.23
CA LEU A 135 -7.62 -11.66 -23.73
C LEU A 135 -8.90 -12.10 -23.03
N THR A 136 -9.45 -11.24 -22.18
CA THR A 136 -10.71 -11.48 -21.49
C THR A 136 -11.87 -11.58 -22.48
N GLU A 137 -11.90 -10.70 -23.48
CA GLU A 137 -12.92 -10.71 -24.53
C GLU A 137 -12.85 -11.98 -25.38
N LEU A 138 -11.65 -12.44 -25.77
CA LEU A 138 -11.50 -13.69 -26.51
C LEU A 138 -12.07 -14.88 -25.75
N LYS A 139 -11.79 -15.00 -24.44
CA LYS A 139 -12.37 -16.05 -23.60
C LYS A 139 -13.89 -15.94 -23.52
N SER A 140 -14.41 -14.73 -23.31
CA SER A 140 -15.86 -14.47 -23.27
C SER A 140 -16.56 -14.88 -24.57
N VAL A 141 -16.04 -14.44 -25.72
CA VAL A 141 -16.60 -14.78 -27.03
C VAL A 141 -16.49 -16.28 -27.31
N ALA A 142 -15.40 -16.92 -26.91
CA ALA A 142 -15.25 -18.36 -27.04
C ALA A 142 -16.30 -19.13 -26.22
N ILE A 143 -16.59 -18.71 -24.99
CA ILE A 143 -17.67 -19.32 -24.18
C ILE A 143 -19.04 -19.13 -24.87
N GLN A 144 -19.29 -17.96 -25.44
CA GLN A 144 -20.56 -17.66 -26.12
C GLN A 144 -20.76 -18.45 -27.42
N ARG A 145 -19.68 -18.73 -28.16
CA ARG A 145 -19.76 -19.25 -29.53
C ARG A 145 -19.30 -20.69 -29.73
N LEU A 146 -18.51 -21.24 -28.79
CA LEU A 146 -18.01 -22.61 -28.86
C LEU A 146 -18.82 -23.54 -27.97
N GLU A 147 -18.59 -24.83 -28.16
CA GLU A 147 -18.98 -25.88 -27.22
C GLU A 147 -17.84 -26.17 -26.23
N PHE A 148 -18.21 -26.73 -25.06
CA PHE A 148 -17.26 -26.94 -23.96
C PHE A 148 -15.95 -27.67 -24.38
N PRO A 149 -15.98 -28.77 -25.16
CA PRO A 149 -14.77 -29.48 -25.53
C PRO A 149 -13.76 -28.62 -26.30
N GLU A 150 -14.25 -27.75 -27.20
CA GLU A 150 -13.39 -26.85 -27.98
C GLU A 150 -12.80 -25.75 -27.10
N PHE A 151 -13.64 -25.17 -26.22
CA PHE A 151 -13.20 -24.17 -25.27
C PHE A 151 -12.12 -24.73 -24.33
N PHE A 152 -12.34 -25.92 -23.79
CA PHE A 152 -11.37 -26.59 -22.92
C PHE A 152 -10.08 -26.94 -23.66
N ALA A 153 -10.16 -27.47 -24.89
CA ALA A 153 -8.98 -27.76 -25.70
C ALA A 153 -8.11 -26.51 -25.92
N ILE A 154 -8.72 -25.37 -26.26
CA ILE A 154 -7.99 -24.12 -26.52
C ILE A 154 -7.34 -23.58 -25.24
N PHE A 155 -8.11 -23.40 -24.17
CA PHE A 155 -7.66 -22.64 -22.99
C PHE A 155 -7.07 -23.49 -21.87
N ALA A 156 -7.46 -24.76 -21.75
CA ALA A 156 -6.89 -25.68 -20.76
C ALA A 156 -5.73 -26.51 -21.33
N LYS A 157 -5.86 -26.99 -22.56
CA LYS A 157 -4.86 -27.84 -23.25
C LYS A 157 -3.95 -27.09 -24.22
N ASN A 158 -4.11 -25.78 -24.36
CA ASN A 158 -3.31 -24.93 -25.25
C ASN A 158 -3.38 -25.35 -26.73
N ASP A 159 -4.52 -25.84 -27.22
CA ASP A 159 -4.68 -26.18 -28.63
C ASP A 159 -4.75 -24.91 -29.51
N THR A 160 -3.57 -24.38 -29.82
CA THR A 160 -3.41 -23.19 -30.67
C THR A 160 -3.70 -23.47 -32.14
N VAL A 161 -3.68 -24.73 -32.58
CA VAL A 161 -4.05 -25.11 -33.94
C VAL A 161 -5.56 -24.99 -34.11
N LEU A 162 -6.33 -25.52 -33.15
CA LEU A 162 -7.79 -25.36 -33.11
C LEU A 162 -8.18 -23.88 -33.00
N LEU A 163 -7.50 -23.11 -32.13
CA LEU A 163 -7.71 -21.66 -32.06
C LEU A 163 -7.54 -20.99 -33.42
N ARG A 164 -6.44 -21.24 -34.14
CA ARG A 164 -6.19 -20.63 -35.46
C ARG A 164 -7.22 -21.04 -36.50
N LYS A 165 -7.75 -22.27 -36.41
CA LYS A 165 -8.81 -22.76 -37.29
C LYS A 165 -10.14 -22.04 -37.04
N LEU A 166 -10.54 -21.91 -35.78
CA LEU A 166 -11.84 -21.35 -35.39
C LEU A 166 -11.85 -19.82 -35.31
N TYR A 167 -10.68 -19.19 -35.13
CA TYR A 167 -10.60 -17.76 -34.91
C TYR A 167 -11.22 -16.93 -36.05
N PRO A 168 -10.85 -17.09 -37.33
CA PRO A 168 -11.33 -16.18 -38.38
C PRO A 168 -12.85 -16.22 -38.59
N THR A 169 -13.47 -17.39 -38.45
CA THR A 169 -14.88 -17.62 -38.80
C THR A 169 -15.81 -17.60 -37.60
N VAL A 170 -15.38 -18.11 -36.44
CA VAL A 170 -16.24 -18.27 -35.26
C VAL A 170 -15.98 -17.16 -34.23
N LEU A 171 -14.72 -16.94 -33.85
CA LEU A 171 -14.39 -16.05 -32.72
C LEU A 171 -14.27 -14.59 -33.14
N ARG A 172 -13.52 -14.30 -34.21
CA ARG A 172 -13.22 -12.95 -34.68
C ARG A 172 -14.47 -12.08 -34.88
N PRO A 173 -15.58 -12.57 -35.47
CA PRO A 173 -16.77 -11.73 -35.67
C PRO A 173 -17.53 -11.40 -34.37
N GLY A 174 -17.12 -11.93 -33.21
CA GLY A 174 -17.68 -11.58 -31.91
C GLY A 174 -16.84 -10.60 -31.11
N LEU A 175 -15.63 -10.27 -31.58
CA LEU A 175 -14.73 -9.35 -30.90
C LEU A 175 -15.02 -7.90 -31.29
N SER A 176 -14.79 -7.00 -30.35
CA SER A 176 -14.64 -5.57 -30.62
C SER A 176 -13.52 -5.31 -31.63
N ALA A 177 -13.59 -4.18 -32.33
CA ALA A 177 -12.60 -3.80 -33.33
C ALA A 177 -11.17 -3.76 -32.75
N ALA A 178 -11.01 -3.23 -31.54
CA ALA A 178 -9.72 -3.14 -30.86
C ALA A 178 -9.14 -4.53 -30.52
N SER A 179 -9.96 -5.44 -30.00
CA SER A 179 -9.52 -6.80 -29.68
C SER A 179 -9.27 -7.63 -30.92
N ALA A 180 -10.06 -7.45 -31.99
CA ALA A 180 -9.81 -8.07 -33.28
C ALA A 180 -8.45 -7.64 -33.85
N GLU A 181 -8.12 -6.34 -33.82
CA GLU A 181 -6.82 -5.83 -34.29
C GLU A 181 -5.63 -6.44 -33.54
N PHE A 182 -5.76 -6.62 -32.22
CA PHE A 182 -4.74 -7.30 -31.42
C PHE A 182 -4.61 -8.78 -31.84
N TRP A 183 -5.71 -9.51 -31.85
CA TRP A 183 -5.71 -10.95 -32.10
C TRP A 183 -5.38 -11.32 -33.55
N ASP A 184 -5.76 -10.51 -34.53
CA ASP A 184 -5.38 -10.68 -35.94
C ASP A 184 -3.85 -10.76 -36.10
N ARG A 185 -3.11 -9.96 -35.30
CA ARG A 185 -1.64 -9.95 -35.29
C ARG A 185 -1.03 -11.05 -34.42
N TYR A 186 -1.73 -11.46 -33.37
CA TYR A 186 -1.16 -12.30 -32.29
C TYR A 186 -1.55 -13.78 -32.36
N VAL A 187 -2.72 -14.11 -32.91
CA VAL A 187 -3.25 -15.49 -32.98
C VAL A 187 -2.33 -16.44 -33.76
N VAL A 188 -1.60 -15.94 -34.75
CA VAL A 188 -0.63 -16.73 -35.52
C VAL A 188 0.72 -16.89 -34.81
N LYS A 189 0.99 -16.11 -33.75
CA LYS A 189 2.25 -16.11 -33.01
C LYS A 189 2.15 -16.95 -31.73
N ILE A 190 0.99 -16.96 -31.09
CA ILE A 190 0.79 -17.69 -29.84
C ILE A 190 1.07 -19.19 -30.01
N GLN A 191 1.87 -19.73 -29.10
CA GLN A 191 2.24 -21.15 -29.03
C GLN A 191 1.58 -21.86 -27.85
N SER A 192 1.35 -21.12 -26.75
CA SER A 192 0.73 -21.63 -25.54
C SER A 192 0.11 -20.45 -24.80
N PHE A 193 -1.13 -20.58 -24.31
CA PHE A 193 -1.69 -19.60 -23.39
C PHE A 193 -0.95 -19.62 -22.04
N MET A 194 -0.59 -20.81 -21.55
CA MET A 194 0.11 -20.98 -20.27
C MET A 194 1.48 -20.30 -20.23
N TYR A 195 2.22 -20.27 -21.35
CA TYR A 195 3.56 -19.68 -21.42
C TYR A 195 3.63 -18.41 -22.28
N SER A 196 2.51 -17.73 -22.42
CA SER A 196 2.42 -16.45 -23.14
C SER A 196 2.36 -15.25 -22.21
N GLY A 197 2.62 -14.06 -22.77
CA GLY A 197 2.79 -12.85 -21.98
C GLY A 197 4.09 -12.88 -21.16
N SER A 198 4.38 -11.77 -20.49
CA SER A 198 5.60 -11.64 -19.68
C SER A 198 5.60 -12.63 -18.50
N SER A 199 4.47 -12.77 -17.79
CA SER A 199 4.36 -13.68 -16.65
C SER A 199 4.48 -15.15 -17.06
N GLY A 200 3.86 -15.54 -18.17
CA GLY A 200 3.90 -16.92 -18.66
C GLY A 200 5.31 -17.32 -19.11
N PHE A 201 6.04 -16.42 -19.76
CA PHE A 201 7.45 -16.66 -20.11
C PHE A 201 8.35 -16.80 -18.88
N LEU A 202 8.17 -15.93 -17.87
CA LEU A 202 8.90 -16.04 -16.61
C LEU A 202 8.56 -17.34 -15.87
N ALA A 203 7.29 -17.75 -15.87
CA ALA A 203 6.86 -19.02 -15.31
C ALA A 203 7.46 -20.22 -16.07
N PHE A 204 7.53 -20.18 -17.40
CA PHE A 204 8.25 -21.18 -18.18
C PHE A 204 9.70 -21.29 -17.73
N LEU A 205 10.43 -20.17 -17.62
CA LEU A 205 11.81 -20.17 -17.17
C LEU A 205 11.93 -20.75 -15.75
N ALA A 206 11.08 -20.33 -14.83
CA ALA A 206 11.10 -20.79 -13.44
C ALA A 206 10.82 -22.30 -13.34
N PHE A 207 9.68 -22.77 -13.86
CA PHE A 207 9.20 -24.13 -13.63
C PHE A 207 9.77 -25.16 -14.61
N ARG A 208 10.10 -24.78 -15.86
CA ARG A 208 10.58 -25.71 -16.90
C ARG A 208 12.10 -25.71 -17.06
N VAL A 209 12.80 -24.65 -16.62
CA VAL A 209 14.26 -24.56 -16.72
C VAL A 209 14.92 -24.57 -15.35
N VAL A 210 14.57 -23.62 -14.47
CA VAL A 210 15.27 -23.44 -13.17
C VAL A 210 15.02 -24.60 -12.21
N LEU A 211 13.76 -25.02 -12.00
CA LEU A 211 13.46 -26.12 -11.08
C LEU A 211 14.19 -27.43 -11.44
N PRO A 212 14.19 -27.90 -12.71
CA PRO A 212 15.00 -29.06 -13.09
C PRO A 212 16.50 -28.88 -12.85
N LEU A 213 17.06 -27.71 -13.16
CA LEU A 213 18.49 -27.40 -12.93
C LEU A 213 18.86 -27.45 -11.44
N LEU A 214 17.93 -27.11 -10.55
CA LEU A 214 18.08 -27.21 -9.10
C LEU A 214 17.73 -28.61 -8.55
N HIS A 215 17.57 -29.61 -9.41
CA HIS A 215 17.17 -30.98 -9.07
C HIS A 215 15.78 -31.09 -8.39
N LEU A 216 14.87 -30.16 -8.69
CA LEU A 216 13.48 -30.16 -8.24
C LEU A 216 12.51 -30.66 -9.32
N GLY A 217 13.02 -31.28 -10.39
CA GLY A 217 12.20 -31.87 -11.47
C GLY A 217 11.28 -33.01 -11.01
N TRP A 218 11.50 -33.57 -9.82
CA TRP A 218 10.61 -34.56 -9.21
C TRP A 218 9.22 -34.00 -8.90
N ILE A 219 9.07 -32.68 -8.68
CA ILE A 219 7.76 -32.05 -8.43
C ILE A 219 6.83 -32.30 -9.62
N ARG A 220 7.35 -32.08 -10.83
CA ARG A 220 6.61 -32.36 -12.07
C ARG A 220 6.27 -33.84 -12.21
N GLN A 221 7.19 -34.73 -11.86
CA GLN A 221 6.93 -36.18 -11.92
C GLN A 221 5.86 -36.61 -10.92
N ALA A 222 5.85 -36.04 -9.71
CA ALA A 222 4.83 -36.31 -8.72
C ALA A 222 3.44 -35.86 -9.20
N ILE A 223 3.35 -34.72 -9.87
CA ILE A 223 2.10 -34.25 -10.49
C ILE A 223 1.66 -35.19 -11.62
N LEU A 224 2.55 -35.55 -12.54
CA LEU A 224 2.24 -36.47 -13.65
C LEU A 224 1.81 -37.87 -13.18
N GLN A 225 2.38 -38.34 -12.07
CA GLN A 225 2.04 -39.62 -11.45
C GLN A 225 0.82 -39.54 -10.54
N ARG A 226 0.18 -38.37 -10.41
CA ARG A 226 -0.96 -38.12 -9.52
C ARG A 226 -0.70 -38.61 -8.09
N MET A 227 0.50 -38.32 -7.59
CA MET A 227 0.97 -38.75 -6.28
C MET A 227 0.02 -38.31 -5.15
N SER A 228 -0.16 -39.15 -4.13
CA SER A 228 -0.95 -38.77 -2.95
C SER A 228 -0.31 -37.59 -2.20
N LYS A 229 -1.13 -36.76 -1.52
CA LYS A 229 -0.63 -35.64 -0.71
C LYS A 229 0.39 -36.08 0.35
N ASP A 230 0.12 -37.20 1.03
CA ASP A 230 1.02 -37.72 2.08
C ASP A 230 2.39 -38.15 1.50
N ASP A 231 2.41 -38.80 0.34
CA ASP A 231 3.67 -39.20 -0.31
C ASP A 231 4.42 -37.99 -0.91
N PHE A 232 3.69 -37.00 -1.43
CA PHE A 232 4.27 -35.74 -1.91
C PHE A 232 4.98 -34.99 -0.77
N LEU A 233 4.34 -34.89 0.40
CA LEU A 233 4.95 -34.29 1.60
C LEU A 233 6.21 -35.05 2.06
N VAL A 234 6.23 -36.39 1.92
CA VAL A 234 7.44 -37.18 2.19
C VAL A 234 8.58 -36.80 1.24
N LEU A 235 8.31 -36.55 -0.04
CA LEU A 235 9.31 -36.05 -0.98
C LEU A 235 9.77 -34.64 -0.64
N CYS A 236 8.86 -33.72 -0.32
CA CYS A 236 9.19 -32.37 0.14
C CYS A 236 10.16 -32.40 1.33
N HIS A 237 9.88 -33.22 2.36
CA HIS A 237 10.78 -33.38 3.50
C HIS A 237 12.12 -34.06 3.14
N THR A 238 12.11 -34.94 2.14
CA THR A 238 13.35 -35.59 1.67
C THR A 238 14.27 -34.60 0.96
N HIS A 239 13.69 -33.64 0.25
CA HIS A 239 14.38 -32.60 -0.54
C HIS A 239 14.37 -31.21 0.12
N GLU A 240 14.06 -31.13 1.42
CA GLU A 240 13.89 -29.86 2.16
C GLU A 240 15.09 -28.92 2.01
N LYS A 241 16.31 -29.46 1.99
CA LYS A 241 17.53 -28.65 1.81
C LYS A 241 17.61 -28.01 0.42
N GLN A 242 17.24 -28.73 -0.62
CA GLN A 242 17.21 -28.22 -1.99
C GLN A 242 16.11 -27.18 -2.16
N ILE A 243 14.93 -27.43 -1.57
CA ILE A 243 13.82 -26.47 -1.53
C ILE A 243 14.28 -25.19 -0.84
N ALA A 244 14.89 -25.27 0.36
CA ALA A 244 15.38 -24.11 1.09
C ALA A 244 16.44 -23.30 0.30
N ILE A 245 17.36 -23.98 -0.40
CA ILE A 245 18.33 -23.30 -1.28
C ILE A 245 17.62 -22.58 -2.42
N CYS A 246 16.62 -23.23 -3.06
CA CYS A 246 15.84 -22.63 -4.13
C CYS A 246 15.05 -21.40 -3.62
N SER A 247 14.39 -21.50 -2.47
CA SER A 247 13.65 -20.40 -1.86
C SER A 247 14.57 -19.22 -1.52
N TRP A 248 15.73 -19.48 -0.92
CA TRP A 248 16.72 -18.44 -0.64
C TRP A 248 17.23 -17.75 -1.90
N LEU A 249 17.47 -18.52 -2.98
CA LEU A 249 17.83 -17.95 -4.28
C LEU A 249 16.72 -17.07 -4.83
N LEU A 250 15.45 -17.51 -4.75
CA LEU A 250 14.31 -16.71 -5.18
C LEU A 250 14.18 -15.43 -4.36
N ASP A 251 14.29 -15.48 -3.04
CA ASP A 251 14.27 -14.29 -2.18
C ASP A 251 15.37 -13.28 -2.53
N THR A 252 16.56 -13.78 -2.87
CA THR A 252 17.70 -12.92 -3.24
C THR A 252 17.51 -12.32 -4.64
N MET A 253 16.96 -13.08 -5.58
CA MET A 253 16.88 -12.74 -7.00
C MET A 253 15.62 -12.01 -7.42
N LEU A 254 14.50 -12.26 -6.74
CA LEU A 254 13.21 -11.79 -7.20
C LEU A 254 13.06 -10.26 -7.21
N PRO A 255 13.66 -9.46 -6.30
CA PRO A 255 13.64 -8.01 -6.48
C PRO A 255 14.15 -7.54 -7.85
N CYS A 256 14.98 -8.36 -8.51
CA CYS A 256 15.48 -8.12 -9.85
C CYS A 256 14.50 -8.58 -10.95
N PHE A 257 13.77 -9.68 -10.73
CA PHE A 257 12.92 -10.31 -11.74
C PHE A 257 11.44 -9.89 -11.67
N ALA A 258 10.95 -9.50 -10.50
CA ALA A 258 9.56 -9.07 -10.27
C ALA A 258 9.18 -7.88 -11.16
N LEU A 259 10.13 -6.98 -11.43
CA LEU A 259 9.94 -5.88 -12.37
C LEU A 259 9.58 -6.39 -13.77
N PHE A 260 10.23 -7.46 -14.26
CA PHE A 260 9.86 -8.06 -15.55
C PHE A 260 8.48 -8.75 -15.55
N ALA A 261 7.96 -9.08 -14.37
CA ALA A 261 6.60 -9.56 -14.19
C ALA A 261 5.56 -8.42 -14.10
N GLY A 262 5.98 -7.17 -14.31
CA GLY A 262 5.13 -5.98 -14.26
C GLY A 262 4.89 -5.44 -12.85
N VAL A 263 5.56 -5.99 -11.83
CA VAL A 263 5.38 -5.59 -10.43
C VAL A 263 6.12 -4.28 -10.14
N PRO A 264 5.45 -3.19 -9.73
CA PRO A 264 6.12 -1.93 -9.45
C PRO A 264 7.02 -1.99 -8.21
N ARG A 265 8.04 -1.12 -8.19
CA ARG A 265 8.94 -0.99 -7.04
C ARG A 265 8.22 -0.66 -5.73
N ARG A 266 7.09 0.06 -5.81
CA ARG A 266 6.30 0.46 -4.65
C ARG A 266 5.76 -0.74 -3.88
N GLN A 267 5.15 -1.71 -4.59
CA GLN A 267 4.70 -2.96 -4.01
C GLN A 267 5.87 -3.78 -3.46
N MET A 268 6.98 -3.86 -4.21
CA MET A 268 8.18 -4.59 -3.74
C MET A 268 8.74 -4.04 -2.43
N ASN A 269 8.66 -2.73 -2.20
CA ASN A 269 9.13 -2.12 -0.96
C ASN A 269 8.30 -2.59 0.26
N LEU A 270 7.07 -3.05 0.10
CA LEU A 270 6.21 -3.52 1.19
C LEU A 270 6.71 -4.83 1.81
N GLY A 271 7.46 -5.65 1.05
CA GLY A 271 8.08 -6.88 1.54
C GLY A 271 9.59 -6.76 1.77
N PHE A 272 10.14 -5.55 1.77
CA PHE A 272 11.57 -5.33 1.95
C PHE A 272 12.00 -5.71 3.38
N GLY A 273 13.09 -6.47 3.52
CA GLY A 273 13.58 -6.92 4.83
C GLY A 273 12.90 -8.17 5.39
N ARG A 274 11.99 -8.80 4.64
CA ARG A 274 11.33 -10.06 4.98
C ARG A 274 11.74 -11.19 4.01
N GLU A 275 11.72 -12.43 4.50
CA GLU A 275 11.75 -13.63 3.65
C GLU A 275 10.38 -13.81 3.00
N ASN A 276 10.26 -13.56 1.69
CA ASN A 276 8.98 -13.61 1.00
C ASN A 276 8.75 -15.00 0.40
N PHE A 277 9.56 -15.40 -0.58
CA PHE A 277 9.42 -16.65 -1.32
C PHE A 277 9.67 -17.88 -0.48
N SER A 278 10.49 -17.78 0.55
CA SER A 278 10.61 -18.86 1.53
C SER A 278 9.27 -19.16 2.22
N VAL A 279 8.48 -18.14 2.56
CA VAL A 279 7.13 -18.31 3.10
C VAL A 279 6.18 -18.86 2.03
N ILE A 280 6.17 -18.27 0.83
CA ILE A 280 5.29 -18.69 -0.28
C ILE A 280 5.54 -20.15 -0.67
N VAL A 281 6.81 -20.52 -0.93
CA VAL A 281 7.19 -21.88 -1.33
C VAL A 281 6.86 -22.88 -0.22
N ASN A 282 7.09 -22.50 1.04
CA ASN A 282 6.74 -23.36 2.16
C ASN A 282 5.23 -23.58 2.24
N HIS A 283 4.42 -22.53 2.11
CA HIS A 283 2.97 -22.63 2.06
C HIS A 283 2.50 -23.55 0.93
N VAL A 284 2.95 -23.29 -0.30
CA VAL A 284 2.54 -24.05 -1.48
C VAL A 284 2.91 -25.53 -1.38
N LEU A 285 4.15 -25.85 -0.99
CA LEU A 285 4.64 -27.23 -0.98
C LEU A 285 4.21 -28.04 0.24
N PHE A 286 3.98 -27.40 1.40
CA PHE A 286 3.73 -28.10 2.66
C PHE A 286 2.31 -27.92 3.20
N ASN A 287 1.62 -26.82 2.87
CA ASN A 287 0.30 -26.53 3.40
C ASN A 287 -0.82 -26.74 2.36
N THR A 288 -0.56 -26.54 1.06
CA THR A 288 -1.55 -26.79 0.00
C THR A 288 -1.50 -28.22 -0.55
N ASP A 289 -2.50 -28.62 -1.35
CA ASP A 289 -2.41 -29.84 -2.18
C ASP A 289 -2.00 -29.45 -3.61
N LEU A 290 -0.68 -29.44 -3.85
CA LEU A 290 -0.11 -29.05 -5.14
C LEU A 290 -0.58 -29.94 -6.30
N VAL A 291 -0.78 -31.23 -6.03
CA VAL A 291 -0.98 -32.24 -7.07
C VAL A 291 -2.44 -32.27 -7.54
N HIS A 292 -3.39 -32.12 -6.63
CA HIS A 292 -4.82 -32.36 -6.92
C HIS A 292 -5.68 -31.11 -6.86
N ASP A 293 -5.27 -30.04 -6.17
CA ASP A 293 -6.14 -28.87 -5.91
C ASP A 293 -5.53 -27.52 -6.32
N ASN A 294 -4.20 -27.43 -6.50
CA ASN A 294 -3.51 -26.18 -6.78
C ASN A 294 -3.23 -25.97 -8.28
N TYR A 295 -4.27 -25.56 -9.02
CA TYR A 295 -4.16 -25.39 -10.47
C TYR A 295 -3.14 -24.31 -10.87
N PHE A 296 -2.91 -23.29 -10.03
CA PHE A 296 -2.03 -22.16 -10.36
C PHE A 296 -0.61 -22.65 -10.69
N TYR A 297 -0.02 -23.39 -9.76
CA TYR A 297 1.32 -23.95 -9.93
C TYR A 297 1.31 -25.17 -10.85
N LEU A 298 0.30 -26.04 -10.74
CA LEU A 298 0.18 -27.22 -11.60
C LEU A 298 0.19 -26.84 -13.08
N GLY A 299 -0.61 -25.83 -13.45
CA GLY A 299 -0.71 -25.32 -14.82
C GLY A 299 0.64 -24.91 -15.38
N TYR A 300 1.41 -24.11 -14.64
CA TYR A 300 2.74 -23.69 -15.09
C TYR A 300 3.79 -24.81 -15.06
N ILE A 301 3.69 -25.78 -14.14
CA ILE A 301 4.62 -26.91 -14.07
C ILE A 301 4.42 -27.88 -15.24
N LEU A 302 3.17 -28.14 -15.63
CA LEU A 302 2.84 -29.03 -16.74
C LEU A 302 2.85 -28.32 -18.09
N GLY A 303 2.48 -27.05 -18.11
CA GLY A 303 2.21 -26.26 -19.32
C GLY A 303 0.75 -26.27 -19.75
N GLU A 304 -0.11 -27.00 -19.06
CA GLU A 304 -1.54 -27.16 -19.32
C GLU A 304 -2.28 -27.52 -18.03
N TYR A 305 -3.61 -27.39 -18.02
CA TYR A 305 -4.45 -27.85 -16.92
C TYR A 305 -4.94 -29.29 -17.13
N THR A 306 -5.32 -29.96 -16.04
CA THR A 306 -6.07 -31.22 -16.09
C THR A 306 -7.56 -30.95 -15.95
N GLU A 307 -8.41 -31.91 -16.31
CA GLU A 307 -9.87 -31.77 -16.10
C GLU A 307 -10.23 -31.66 -14.62
N GLU A 308 -9.51 -32.38 -13.76
CA GLU A 308 -9.71 -32.38 -12.31
C GLU A 308 -9.19 -31.09 -11.65
N CYS A 309 -8.00 -30.63 -12.05
CA CYS A 309 -7.30 -29.49 -11.45
C CYS A 309 -7.15 -28.36 -12.48
N CYS A 310 -8.23 -27.60 -12.62
CA CYS A 310 -8.32 -26.39 -13.43
C CYS A 310 -9.16 -25.30 -12.72
N PRO A 311 -9.03 -24.03 -13.13
CA PRO A 311 -9.93 -22.96 -12.72
C PRO A 311 -11.42 -23.34 -12.90
N ARG A 312 -12.32 -22.85 -12.04
CA ARG A 312 -13.77 -23.15 -12.13
C ARG A 312 -14.36 -22.78 -13.49
N TYR A 313 -13.91 -21.68 -14.09
CA TYR A 313 -14.36 -21.25 -15.42
C TYR A 313 -13.95 -22.21 -16.56
N LEU A 314 -13.05 -23.16 -16.30
CA LEU A 314 -12.67 -24.22 -17.24
C LEU A 314 -13.36 -25.56 -16.92
N LYS A 315 -14.22 -25.65 -15.90
CA LYS A 315 -14.96 -26.88 -15.58
C LYS A 315 -16.24 -26.99 -16.40
N ALA A 316 -16.54 -28.21 -16.86
CA ALA A 316 -17.71 -28.53 -17.68
C ALA A 316 -19.03 -28.10 -17.01
N GLU A 317 -19.14 -28.37 -15.71
CA GLU A 317 -20.32 -28.06 -14.88
C GLU A 317 -20.69 -26.57 -14.86
N ASN A 318 -19.72 -25.68 -15.04
CA ASN A 318 -19.94 -24.22 -15.00
C ASN A 318 -20.14 -23.61 -16.39
N PHE A 319 -19.81 -24.32 -17.47
CA PHE A 319 -19.78 -23.76 -18.84
C PHE A 319 -21.14 -23.23 -19.29
N ALA A 320 -22.21 -24.01 -19.06
CA ALA A 320 -23.57 -23.62 -19.46
C ALA A 320 -24.06 -22.36 -18.72
N ALA A 321 -23.77 -22.25 -17.42
CA ALA A 321 -24.11 -21.07 -16.62
C ALA A 321 -23.38 -19.82 -17.12
N MET A 322 -22.07 -19.90 -17.35
CA MET A 322 -21.30 -18.78 -17.91
C MET A 322 -21.81 -18.38 -19.29
N LYS A 323 -22.08 -19.34 -20.20
CA LYS A 323 -22.62 -19.07 -21.53
C LYS A 323 -23.94 -18.32 -21.45
N LYS A 324 -24.86 -18.76 -20.59
CA LYS A 324 -26.14 -18.07 -20.31
C LYS A 324 -25.92 -16.63 -19.83
N HIS A 325 -25.06 -16.41 -18.83
CA HIS A 325 -24.86 -15.09 -18.24
C HIS A 325 -24.13 -14.11 -19.17
N LEU A 326 -23.15 -14.59 -19.93
CA LEU A 326 -22.45 -13.78 -20.94
C LEU A 326 -23.39 -13.37 -22.07
N LEU A 327 -24.24 -14.27 -22.57
CA LEU A 327 -25.27 -13.95 -23.58
C LEU A 327 -26.32 -12.97 -23.06
N ALA A 328 -26.57 -12.94 -21.74
CA ALA A 328 -27.42 -11.95 -21.09
C ALA A 328 -26.74 -10.59 -20.88
N GLY A 329 -25.50 -10.40 -21.36
CA GLY A 329 -24.78 -9.13 -21.26
C GLY A 329 -24.25 -8.81 -19.85
N LYS A 330 -24.05 -9.82 -18.99
CA LYS A 330 -23.57 -9.61 -17.62
C LYS A 330 -22.12 -9.14 -17.52
N LEU A 331 -21.33 -9.20 -18.60
CA LEU A 331 -19.93 -8.73 -18.62
C LEU A 331 -19.79 -7.43 -19.40
N HIS A 332 -19.26 -6.39 -18.75
CA HIS A 332 -18.85 -5.13 -19.37
C HIS A 332 -17.34 -4.97 -19.26
N LEU A 333 -16.67 -4.80 -20.40
CA LEU A 333 -15.22 -4.59 -20.46
C LEU A 333 -14.91 -3.11 -20.65
N PHE A 334 -13.99 -2.57 -19.85
CA PHE A 334 -13.59 -1.17 -19.92
C PHE A 334 -12.07 -1.03 -19.98
N HIS A 335 -11.57 -0.41 -21.05
CA HIS A 335 -10.15 -0.06 -21.17
C HIS A 335 -9.90 1.32 -20.55
N GLY A 336 -9.16 1.36 -19.45
CA GLY A 336 -8.85 2.58 -18.71
C GLY A 336 -8.60 2.32 -17.22
N SER A 337 -8.62 3.38 -16.41
CA SER A 337 -8.52 3.25 -14.95
C SER A 337 -9.85 2.83 -14.32
N ILE A 338 -9.79 2.27 -13.10
CA ILE A 338 -10.98 2.06 -12.28
C ILE A 338 -11.70 3.38 -12.01
N GLU A 339 -10.97 4.47 -11.72
CA GLU A 339 -11.57 5.82 -11.60
C GLU A 339 -12.37 6.22 -12.84
N GLN A 340 -11.82 6.02 -14.04
CA GLN A 340 -12.50 6.33 -15.31
C GLN A 340 -13.73 5.46 -15.53
N ALA A 341 -13.66 4.18 -15.15
CA ALA A 341 -14.80 3.27 -15.22
C ALA A 341 -15.92 3.72 -14.26
N ILE A 342 -15.58 4.11 -13.02
CA ILE A 342 -16.52 4.64 -12.03
C ILE A 342 -17.16 5.94 -12.54
N MET A 343 -16.35 6.87 -13.06
CA MET A 343 -16.84 8.14 -13.61
C MET A 343 -17.78 7.90 -14.80
N LYS A 344 -17.43 6.97 -15.71
CA LYS A 344 -18.29 6.60 -16.83
C LYS A 344 -19.61 5.99 -16.34
N ASN A 345 -19.54 5.04 -15.42
CA ASN A 345 -20.71 4.39 -14.83
C ASN A 345 -21.63 5.40 -14.10
N ALA A 346 -21.07 6.47 -13.52
CA ALA A 346 -21.85 7.58 -12.97
C ALA A 346 -22.46 8.46 -14.08
N ALA A 347 -21.72 8.79 -15.12
CA ALA A 347 -22.19 9.61 -16.25
C ALA A 347 -23.30 8.93 -17.06
N ASP A 348 -23.21 7.60 -17.22
CA ASP A 348 -24.19 6.79 -17.94
C ASP A 348 -25.45 6.50 -17.08
N GLY A 349 -25.41 6.76 -15.77
CA GLY A 349 -26.54 6.53 -14.87
C GLY A 349 -26.85 5.04 -14.62
N ASP A 350 -25.84 4.18 -14.69
CA ASP A 350 -25.95 2.71 -14.54
C ASP A 350 -26.42 2.27 -13.12
N GLU A 351 -26.41 0.97 -12.84
CA GLU A 351 -26.59 0.44 -11.48
C GLU A 351 -25.36 0.67 -10.58
N LEU A 352 -25.60 0.89 -9.28
CA LEU A 352 -24.54 1.02 -8.27
C LEU A 352 -23.76 -0.28 -8.13
N PHE A 353 -22.48 -0.17 -7.79
CA PHE A 353 -21.65 -1.35 -7.48
C PHE A 353 -21.99 -1.89 -6.09
N THR A 354 -22.13 -3.21 -5.97
CA THR A 354 -22.31 -3.89 -4.67
C THR A 354 -21.01 -4.50 -4.16
N VAL A 355 -20.07 -4.80 -5.06
CA VAL A 355 -18.74 -5.34 -4.72
C VAL A 355 -17.66 -4.65 -5.54
N ALA A 356 -16.58 -4.26 -4.88
CA ALA A 356 -15.35 -3.82 -5.52
C ALA A 356 -14.22 -4.78 -5.17
N SER A 357 -13.83 -5.62 -6.13
CA SER A 357 -12.68 -6.53 -6.00
C SER A 357 -11.45 -5.85 -6.60
N LEU A 358 -10.70 -5.16 -5.75
CA LEU A 358 -9.58 -4.32 -6.12
C LEU A 358 -8.28 -5.13 -6.35
N LEU A 359 -8.23 -6.42 -6.02
CA LEU A 359 -6.97 -7.20 -6.08
C LEU A 359 -5.85 -6.45 -5.32
N ASP A 360 -4.64 -6.37 -5.86
CA ASP A 360 -3.46 -5.79 -5.21
C ASP A 360 -3.00 -4.44 -5.77
N HIS A 361 -3.71 -3.86 -6.75
CA HIS A 361 -3.25 -2.62 -7.39
C HIS A 361 -3.20 -1.41 -6.44
N MET A 362 -3.82 -1.51 -5.26
CA MET A 362 -3.60 -0.56 -4.17
C MET A 362 -2.11 -0.44 -3.80
N ASP A 363 -1.37 -1.55 -3.80
CA ASP A 363 0.09 -1.57 -3.52
C ASP A 363 0.90 -0.78 -4.57
N TRP A 364 0.33 -0.57 -5.77
CA TRP A 364 0.98 0.09 -6.90
C TRP A 364 0.80 1.61 -6.82
N MET A 365 -0.23 2.07 -6.09
CA MET A 365 -0.65 3.46 -6.05
C MET A 365 -0.13 4.19 -4.82
N ASP A 366 0.10 5.50 -4.98
CA ASP A 366 0.34 6.40 -3.86
C ASP A 366 -0.93 6.68 -3.06
N LYS A 367 -0.75 7.17 -1.84
CA LYS A 367 -1.86 7.41 -0.90
C LYS A 367 -2.90 8.38 -1.46
N GLY A 368 -2.46 9.37 -2.23
CA GLY A 368 -3.34 10.35 -2.87
C GLY A 368 -4.18 9.72 -3.97
N MET A 369 -3.56 8.88 -4.82
CA MET A 369 -4.28 8.10 -5.84
C MET A 369 -5.32 7.16 -5.21
N VAL A 370 -4.95 6.40 -4.18
CA VAL A 370 -5.90 5.51 -3.49
C VAL A 370 -7.04 6.29 -2.83
N THR A 371 -6.72 7.44 -2.23
CA THR A 371 -7.76 8.30 -1.63
C THR A 371 -8.74 8.82 -2.69
N SER A 372 -8.22 9.24 -3.84
CA SER A 372 -9.03 9.67 -4.98
C SER A 372 -9.96 8.56 -5.45
N GLU A 373 -9.40 7.39 -5.75
CA GLU A 373 -10.17 6.26 -6.27
C GLU A 373 -11.23 5.78 -5.29
N ILE A 374 -10.86 5.54 -4.02
CA ILE A 374 -11.82 5.08 -3.00
C ILE A 374 -12.90 6.14 -2.75
N SER A 375 -12.56 7.44 -2.80
CA SER A 375 -13.56 8.49 -2.63
C SER A 375 -14.60 8.52 -3.76
N LEU A 376 -14.20 8.19 -4.99
CA LEU A 376 -15.12 8.05 -6.13
C LEU A 376 -15.92 6.75 -6.04
N LEU A 377 -15.24 5.66 -5.72
CA LEU A 377 -15.83 4.33 -5.60
C LEU A 377 -16.96 4.32 -4.56
N VAL A 378 -16.71 4.82 -3.35
CA VAL A 378 -17.70 4.86 -2.27
C VAL A 378 -18.96 5.66 -2.65
N GLN A 379 -18.82 6.70 -3.47
CA GLN A 379 -19.97 7.47 -3.97
C GLN A 379 -20.83 6.68 -4.97
N ARG A 380 -20.24 5.69 -5.63
CA ARG A 380 -20.89 4.87 -6.64
C ARG A 380 -21.19 3.44 -6.19
N MET A 381 -21.03 3.18 -4.90
CA MET A 381 -21.40 1.91 -4.29
C MET A 381 -22.75 1.98 -3.58
N ASP A 382 -23.43 0.85 -3.54
CA ASP A 382 -24.60 0.63 -2.68
C ASP A 382 -24.18 0.84 -1.21
N GLN A 383 -24.84 1.74 -0.49
CA GLN A 383 -24.43 2.12 0.86
C GLN A 383 -24.73 1.04 1.91
N GLU A 384 -25.66 0.13 1.62
CA GLU A 384 -26.08 -0.94 2.53
C GLU A 384 -25.37 -2.27 2.22
N ARG A 385 -25.20 -2.57 0.93
CA ARG A 385 -24.64 -3.85 0.46
C ARG A 385 -23.18 -3.75 -0.01
N GLY A 386 -22.65 -2.54 -0.13
CA GLY A 386 -21.33 -2.25 -0.68
C GLY A 386 -20.19 -2.90 0.11
N ARG A 387 -19.35 -3.67 -0.60
CA ARG A 387 -18.19 -4.38 -0.05
C ARG A 387 -16.95 -4.07 -0.86
N ILE A 388 -15.91 -3.57 -0.19
CA ILE A 388 -14.60 -3.29 -0.81
C ILE A 388 -13.62 -4.34 -0.36
N TYR A 389 -12.97 -5.00 -1.29
CA TYR A 389 -12.07 -6.12 -1.03
C TYR A 389 -10.76 -5.94 -1.78
N TRP A 390 -9.64 -6.16 -1.09
CA TRP A 390 -8.31 -6.02 -1.67
C TRP A 390 -7.32 -7.00 -1.03
N ARG A 391 -6.26 -7.28 -1.77
CA ARG A 391 -5.11 -8.07 -1.36
C ARG A 391 -3.90 -7.17 -1.26
N SER A 392 -2.92 -7.57 -0.47
CA SER A 392 -1.74 -6.75 -0.25
C SER A 392 -0.51 -7.61 -0.02
N PHE A 393 0.61 -7.18 -0.60
CA PHE A 393 1.92 -7.76 -0.35
C PHE A 393 2.45 -7.41 1.06
N SER A 394 1.89 -6.37 1.69
CA SER A 394 2.07 -6.06 3.11
C SER A 394 1.22 -6.97 4.01
N GLU A 395 1.63 -7.18 5.25
CA GLU A 395 0.93 -7.98 6.28
C GLU A 395 -0.27 -7.25 6.89
N ASN A 396 -0.24 -5.92 6.84
CA ASN A 396 -1.24 -5.04 7.40
C ASN A 396 -1.74 -4.07 6.32
N VAL A 397 -2.87 -3.41 6.58
CA VAL A 397 -3.33 -2.31 5.74
C VAL A 397 -2.26 -1.22 5.72
N HIS A 398 -1.63 -1.03 4.57
CA HIS A 398 -0.47 -0.15 4.41
C HIS A 398 -0.82 1.21 3.79
N ILE A 399 -2.12 1.52 3.66
CA ILE A 399 -2.61 2.78 3.10
C ILE A 399 -3.62 3.42 4.07
N PRO A 400 -3.35 4.64 4.56
CA PRO A 400 -4.10 5.20 5.69
C PRO A 400 -5.63 5.29 5.49
N PRO A 401 -6.17 5.77 4.34
CA PRO A 401 -7.62 5.82 4.12
C PRO A 401 -8.34 4.49 4.32
N LEU A 402 -7.69 3.37 3.98
CA LEU A 402 -8.30 2.05 4.04
C LEU A 402 -8.46 1.56 5.49
N VAL A 403 -7.61 2.03 6.41
CA VAL A 403 -7.66 1.67 7.84
C VAL A 403 -8.99 2.09 8.48
N TRP A 404 -9.54 3.21 8.03
CA TRP A 404 -10.77 3.79 8.57
C TRP A 404 -12.05 3.16 8.01
N MET A 405 -11.94 2.23 7.06
CA MET A 405 -13.10 1.57 6.46
C MET A 405 -13.65 0.42 7.31
N GLY A 406 -13.06 0.13 8.47
CA GLY A 406 -13.45 -1.03 9.29
C GLY A 406 -13.05 -2.36 8.65
N ALA A 407 -11.89 -2.38 7.99
CA ALA A 407 -11.38 -3.52 7.27
C ALA A 407 -11.19 -4.74 8.19
N GLN A 408 -11.75 -5.88 7.79
CA GLN A 408 -11.56 -7.16 8.44
C GLN A 408 -10.57 -7.99 7.63
N LYS A 409 -9.62 -8.61 8.32
CA LYS A 409 -8.68 -9.53 7.69
C LYS A 409 -9.43 -10.81 7.32
N VAL A 410 -9.41 -11.16 6.04
CA VAL A 410 -10.06 -12.35 5.49
C VAL A 410 -9.12 -13.55 5.52
N ASP A 411 -7.86 -13.31 5.15
CA ASP A 411 -6.86 -14.36 5.06
C ASP A 411 -5.47 -13.86 5.47
N ASP A 412 -4.69 -14.77 6.05
CA ASP A 412 -3.33 -14.54 6.54
C ASP A 412 -2.44 -15.77 6.31
N ILE A 413 -1.36 -15.57 5.56
CA ILE A 413 -0.41 -16.63 5.23
C ILE A 413 0.28 -17.23 6.46
N TYR A 414 0.29 -16.51 7.57
CA TYR A 414 0.93 -16.94 8.82
C TYR A 414 0.00 -17.75 9.74
N GLU A 415 -1.33 -17.70 9.56
CA GLU A 415 -2.27 -18.31 10.52
C GLU A 415 -2.59 -19.79 10.24
N ASN A 416 -2.02 -20.41 9.19
CA ASN A 416 -2.22 -21.83 8.81
C ASN A 416 -3.70 -22.27 8.72
N SER A 417 -4.61 -21.30 8.61
CA SER A 417 -6.06 -21.44 8.35
C SER A 417 -6.39 -21.21 6.87
N MET A 418 -5.41 -20.83 6.05
CA MET A 418 -5.59 -20.41 4.66
C MET A 418 -6.35 -21.41 3.79
N GLY A 419 -7.36 -20.89 3.08
CA GLY A 419 -7.96 -21.50 1.90
C GLY A 419 -7.22 -21.16 0.59
N ASP A 420 -6.44 -20.08 0.58
CA ASP A 420 -5.71 -19.58 -0.59
C ASP A 420 -4.60 -20.54 -1.02
N ARG A 421 -4.65 -20.94 -2.30
CA ARG A 421 -3.70 -21.89 -2.88
C ARG A 421 -2.45 -21.23 -3.44
N VAL A 422 -2.46 -19.92 -3.63
CA VAL A 422 -1.38 -19.20 -4.30
C VAL A 422 -0.29 -18.83 -3.30
N GLY A 423 -0.67 -18.26 -2.16
CA GLY A 423 0.22 -17.69 -1.17
C GLY A 423 0.98 -16.46 -1.65
N MET A 424 0.54 -15.78 -2.72
CA MET A 424 1.28 -14.62 -3.26
C MET A 424 1.17 -13.37 -2.37
N TYR A 425 0.01 -13.20 -1.72
CA TYR A 425 -0.31 -12.05 -0.89
C TYR A 425 -0.25 -12.41 0.59
N PHE A 426 0.26 -11.48 1.39
CA PHE A 426 0.50 -11.70 2.83
C PHE A 426 -0.67 -11.24 3.68
N SER A 427 -1.59 -10.46 3.10
CA SER A 427 -2.85 -10.16 3.73
C SER A 427 -3.95 -9.91 2.70
N THR A 428 -5.17 -10.22 3.11
CA THR A 428 -6.39 -10.01 2.34
C THR A 428 -7.42 -9.37 3.25
N TRP A 429 -8.13 -8.36 2.75
CA TRP A 429 -9.01 -7.51 3.54
C TRP A 429 -10.34 -7.31 2.86
N ILE A 430 -11.39 -7.19 3.67
CA ILE A 430 -12.72 -6.78 3.25
C ILE A 430 -13.26 -5.68 4.16
N ALA A 431 -13.90 -4.67 3.59
CA ALA A 431 -14.58 -3.62 4.31
C ALA A 431 -16.05 -3.53 3.85
N ASN A 432 -16.98 -3.58 4.80
CA ASN A 432 -18.40 -3.35 4.53
C ASN A 432 -18.72 -1.87 4.70
N LEU A 433 -19.29 -1.26 3.65
CA LEU A 433 -19.50 0.18 3.63
C LEU A 433 -20.51 0.64 4.70
N LYS A 434 -21.53 -0.16 5.01
CA LYS A 434 -22.51 0.12 6.06
C LYS A 434 -21.91 0.17 7.47
N ASP A 435 -20.83 -0.58 7.71
CA ASP A 435 -20.22 -0.72 9.03
C ASP A 435 -19.17 0.38 9.29
N SER A 436 -18.79 1.14 8.25
CA SER A 436 -17.80 2.21 8.39
C SER A 436 -18.42 3.48 8.97
N GLU A 437 -17.95 3.87 10.16
CA GLU A 437 -18.28 5.16 10.79
C GLU A 437 -17.66 6.35 10.07
N PHE A 438 -16.66 6.10 9.23
CA PHE A 438 -15.87 7.10 8.54
C PHE A 438 -16.18 7.14 7.05
N VAL A 439 -15.68 8.18 6.39
CA VAL A 439 -15.82 8.36 4.95
C VAL A 439 -14.50 8.82 4.36
N VAL A 440 -14.13 8.23 3.23
CA VAL A 440 -12.97 8.64 2.44
C VAL A 440 -13.43 9.76 1.50
N THR A 441 -12.72 10.88 1.53
CA THR A 441 -13.06 12.08 0.74
C THR A 441 -11.84 12.52 -0.05
N PRO A 442 -12.03 13.18 -1.21
CA PRO A 442 -10.92 13.65 -2.00
C PRO A 442 -10.08 14.68 -1.22
N ARG A 443 -8.77 14.66 -1.44
CA ARG A 443 -7.83 15.68 -0.97
C ARG A 443 -7.42 16.57 -2.13
N CYS A 444 -6.97 17.78 -1.82
CA CYS A 444 -6.45 18.71 -2.81
C CYS A 444 -5.08 19.25 -2.40
N ARG A 445 -4.38 19.94 -3.30
CA ARG A 445 -3.09 20.58 -2.96
C ARG A 445 -3.28 22.02 -2.47
N SER A 446 -4.25 22.74 -3.01
CA SER A 446 -4.62 24.12 -2.66
C SER A 446 -6.04 24.40 -3.13
N TRP A 447 -6.67 25.43 -2.56
CA TRP A 447 -7.96 25.96 -3.03
C TRP A 447 -7.84 26.84 -4.28
N ARG A 448 -6.63 27.21 -4.71
CA ARG A 448 -6.43 28.06 -5.88
C ARG A 448 -6.74 27.30 -7.18
N LYS A 449 -7.55 27.94 -8.05
CA LYS A 449 -7.99 27.39 -9.34
C LYS A 449 -6.87 27.27 -10.39
N ASP A 450 -5.75 27.96 -10.21
CA ASP A 450 -4.61 27.94 -11.13
C ASP A 450 -3.69 26.72 -10.94
N GLY A 451 -3.95 25.87 -9.94
CA GLY A 451 -3.18 24.64 -9.67
C GLY A 451 -1.73 24.89 -9.25
N GLY A 452 -1.33 26.15 -9.04
CA GLY A 452 0.02 26.52 -8.65
C GLY A 452 0.24 26.26 -7.16
N ALA A 453 1.24 25.45 -6.81
CA ALA A 453 1.88 25.54 -5.49
C ALA A 453 2.29 27.00 -5.23
N TYR A 454 2.48 27.42 -3.97
CA TYR A 454 2.93 28.78 -3.62
C TYR A 454 4.32 29.05 -4.24
N ARG A 455 4.37 29.42 -5.53
CA ARG A 455 5.58 29.75 -6.26
C ARG A 455 5.97 31.17 -5.88
N SER A 456 6.65 31.31 -4.74
CA SER A 456 7.68 32.33 -4.68
C SER A 456 8.70 32.01 -5.79
N GLY A 457 9.23 33.03 -6.48
CA GLY A 457 10.21 32.82 -7.54
C GLY A 457 11.39 31.97 -7.05
N LEU A 458 11.99 31.15 -7.91
CA LEU A 458 13.11 30.26 -7.55
C LEU A 458 14.19 31.01 -6.75
N ALA A 459 14.47 32.26 -7.10
CA ALA A 459 15.38 33.14 -6.37
C ALA A 459 14.94 33.42 -4.92
N ALA A 460 13.65 33.66 -4.66
CA ALA A 460 13.10 33.86 -3.33
C ALA A 460 13.10 32.55 -2.51
N GLN A 461 12.82 31.40 -3.13
CA GLN A 461 12.95 30.08 -2.48
C GLN A 461 14.40 29.76 -2.12
N LEU A 462 15.33 30.09 -3.01
CA LEU A 462 16.77 29.95 -2.80
C LEU A 462 17.27 30.90 -1.72
N LEU A 463 16.81 32.15 -1.69
CA LEU A 463 17.15 33.12 -0.64
C LEU A 463 16.58 32.71 0.71
N THR A 464 15.31 32.29 0.79
CA THR A 464 14.70 31.82 2.04
C THR A 464 15.34 30.51 2.51
N GLY A 465 15.64 29.59 1.59
CA GLY A 465 16.32 28.34 1.91
C GLY A 465 17.77 28.55 2.32
N ALA A 466 18.52 29.40 1.63
CA ALA A 466 19.86 29.82 2.05
C ALA A 466 19.79 30.49 3.42
N LYS A 467 18.87 31.44 3.65
CA LYS A 467 18.68 32.08 4.96
C LYS A 467 18.40 31.08 6.08
N ILE A 468 17.59 30.05 5.85
CA ILE A 468 17.28 29.01 6.85
C ILE A 468 18.49 28.10 7.09
N VAL A 469 19.15 27.66 6.01
CA VAL A 469 20.33 26.77 6.07
C VAL A 469 21.57 27.49 6.63
N THR A 470 21.71 28.80 6.40
CA THR A 470 22.86 29.61 6.81
C THR A 470 22.60 30.48 8.04
N ALA A 471 21.36 30.58 8.55
CA ALA A 471 21.03 31.35 9.75
C ALA A 471 21.92 31.04 10.96
N PRO A 472 22.31 29.78 11.25
CA PRO A 472 23.19 29.49 12.37
C PRO A 472 24.62 30.03 12.21
N VAL A 473 25.10 30.10 10.96
CA VAL A 473 26.43 30.64 10.62
C VAL A 473 26.38 32.17 10.58
N TRP A 474 25.32 32.74 9.99
CA TRP A 474 25.14 34.19 9.85
C TRP A 474 24.86 34.88 11.18
N LYS A 475 24.09 34.28 12.10
CA LYS A 475 23.90 34.82 13.46
C LYS A 475 25.21 34.96 14.22
N ARG A 476 26.14 34.00 14.07
CA ARG A 476 27.47 34.07 14.69
C ARG A 476 28.36 35.15 14.07
N VAL A 477 28.24 35.36 12.76
CA VAL A 477 28.97 36.41 12.05
C VAL A 477 28.41 37.81 12.39
N VAL A 478 27.08 37.95 12.47
CA VAL A 478 26.43 39.22 12.80
C VAL A 478 26.59 39.58 14.28
N GLN A 479 26.49 38.62 15.21
CA GLN A 479 26.79 38.87 16.63
C GLN A 479 28.27 39.20 16.87
N ALA A 480 29.18 38.69 16.02
CA ALA A 480 30.58 39.07 16.06
C ALA A 480 30.85 40.46 15.44
N SER A 481 29.99 40.95 14.54
CA SER A 481 30.15 42.25 13.87
C SER A 481 29.37 43.40 14.51
N SER A 482 28.32 43.13 15.30
CA SER A 482 27.54 44.16 16.02
C SER A 482 28.11 44.55 17.40
N GLY A 483 29.37 44.21 17.67
CA GLY A 483 30.07 44.57 18.90
C GLY A 483 30.66 45.98 18.91
N LYS A 484 29.85 47.02 18.65
CA LYS A 484 30.21 48.43 18.93
C LYS A 484 29.02 49.36 18.73
N GLU A 485 28.19 49.49 19.76
CA GLU A 485 27.55 50.77 20.13
C GLU A 485 26.97 50.64 21.55
N ARG A 486 27.69 51.23 22.51
CA ARG A 486 27.25 51.45 23.89
C ARG A 486 26.67 52.85 23.97
N LEU A 487 25.38 52.96 24.28
CA LEU A 487 24.71 54.11 24.90
C LEU A 487 23.66 53.47 25.83
N GLY A 488 23.69 53.54 27.16
CA GLY A 488 24.08 54.64 28.02
C GLY A 488 22.81 55.30 28.58
N GLY A 489 22.07 54.61 29.46
CA GLY A 489 20.88 55.15 30.12
C GLY A 489 20.50 54.34 31.35
N LYS A 490 20.63 54.96 32.53
CA LYS A 490 20.24 54.41 33.85
C LYS A 490 18.73 54.16 33.90
N ALA A 491 18.33 52.99 34.40
CA ALA A 491 16.95 52.69 34.76
C ALA A 491 16.69 53.13 36.21
N ASP A 492 15.75 54.05 36.39
CA ASP A 492 15.10 54.30 37.67
C ASP A 492 14.02 53.25 37.91
N SER A 493 13.99 52.74 39.14
CA SER A 493 12.98 51.81 39.64
C SER A 493 11.64 52.51 39.87
N LYS A 494 10.52 51.91 39.44
CA LYS A 494 9.31 51.66 40.26
C LYS A 494 8.19 50.95 39.49
N ASN A 495 7.55 50.03 40.22
CA ASN A 495 6.26 49.35 40.00
C ASN A 495 6.25 48.34 38.83
N GLY A 496 5.87 47.07 38.98
CA GLY A 496 4.93 46.46 39.91
C GLY A 496 3.81 45.82 39.09
N GLU A 497 3.84 44.48 39.01
CA GLU A 497 2.79 43.56 38.53
C GLU A 497 2.66 43.25 37.02
N GLY A 498 2.69 41.94 36.71
CA GLY A 498 1.92 41.31 35.64
C GLY A 498 2.51 41.29 34.23
N ARG A 499 3.60 40.54 33.98
CA ARG A 499 3.93 40.03 32.62
C ARG A 499 5.04 38.98 32.64
N THR A 500 4.67 37.72 32.61
CA THR A 500 5.55 36.63 32.16
C THR A 500 5.22 36.28 30.70
N ASP A 501 5.13 37.30 29.83
CA ASP A 501 5.18 37.14 28.36
C ASP A 501 6.60 36.67 28.01
N SER A 502 6.76 35.35 27.93
CA SER A 502 8.06 34.67 28.04
C SER A 502 8.93 34.94 26.81
N ALA A 503 10.26 35.04 27.01
CA ALA A 503 11.22 35.37 25.96
C ALA A 503 11.16 34.47 24.71
N HIS A 504 10.58 33.27 24.82
CA HIS A 504 10.39 32.33 23.72
C HIS A 504 9.41 32.85 22.65
N GLU A 505 8.28 33.45 23.05
CA GLU A 505 7.27 33.98 22.13
C GLU A 505 7.83 35.16 21.32
N ARG A 506 8.56 36.05 21.99
CA ARG A 506 9.24 37.20 21.35
C ARG A 506 10.31 36.76 20.35
N ASP A 507 11.08 35.73 20.67
CA ASP A 507 12.09 35.15 19.76
C ASP A 507 11.44 34.46 18.54
N MET A 508 10.33 33.74 18.74
CA MET A 508 9.59 33.06 17.68
C MET A 508 8.90 34.05 16.72
N GLU A 509 8.28 35.10 17.25
CA GLU A 509 7.68 36.16 16.44
C GLU A 509 8.75 36.89 15.61
N ALA A 510 9.93 37.17 16.19
CA ALA A 510 11.05 37.74 15.44
C ALA A 510 11.52 36.82 14.29
N PHE A 511 11.54 35.51 14.52
CA PHE A 511 11.87 34.51 13.49
C PHE A 511 10.84 34.49 12.35
N TYR A 512 9.54 34.50 12.66
CA TYR A 512 8.48 34.44 11.65
C TYR A 512 8.21 35.75 10.91
N LYS A 513 8.29 36.88 11.60
CA LYS A 513 8.15 38.20 10.99
C LYS A 513 9.20 38.44 9.90
N PHE A 514 10.42 37.90 10.08
CA PHE A 514 11.51 37.99 9.10
C PHE A 514 11.36 37.03 7.90
N GLN A 515 10.47 36.03 7.99
CA GLN A 515 10.30 34.95 7.01
C GLN A 515 8.93 34.93 6.32
N LYS A 516 8.04 35.88 6.63
CA LYS A 516 6.66 35.92 6.13
C LYS A 516 6.57 35.87 4.60
N GLU A 517 7.49 36.52 3.90
CA GLU A 517 7.60 36.46 2.43
C GLU A 517 8.26 35.14 1.98
N GLY A 518 7.48 34.25 1.36
CA GLY A 518 7.97 32.96 0.86
C GLY A 518 7.97 31.81 1.87
N TYR A 519 7.40 32.03 3.07
CA TYR A 519 7.27 31.05 4.16
C TYR A 519 6.73 29.69 3.70
N ASP A 520 5.65 29.69 2.92
CA ASP A 520 4.99 28.45 2.49
C ASP A 520 5.80 27.73 1.39
N GLY A 521 6.45 28.45 0.47
CA GLY A 521 7.17 27.85 -0.67
C GLY A 521 8.43 27.04 -0.29
N PHE A 522 9.19 27.50 0.72
CA PHE A 522 10.30 26.71 1.25
C PHE A 522 9.80 25.51 2.06
N ARG A 523 8.79 25.74 2.91
CA ARG A 523 8.24 24.70 3.80
C ARG A 523 7.51 23.60 3.03
N GLU A 524 6.85 23.89 1.90
CA GLU A 524 6.23 22.85 1.05
C GLU A 524 7.24 21.81 0.55
N ASN A 525 8.47 22.25 0.26
CA ASN A 525 9.55 21.36 -0.20
C ASN A 525 10.37 20.73 0.94
N PHE A 526 10.07 21.08 2.19
CA PHE A 526 10.78 20.60 3.38
C PHE A 526 9.90 19.77 4.32
N LEU A 527 8.61 20.09 4.44
CA LEU A 527 7.68 19.53 5.42
C LEU A 527 6.85 18.40 4.81
N HIS A 528 7.54 17.31 4.47
CA HIS A 528 7.00 16.24 3.64
C HIS A 528 5.78 15.50 4.23
N ALA A 529 5.65 15.38 5.55
CA ALA A 529 4.61 14.58 6.19
C ALA A 529 3.25 15.28 6.37
N ARG A 530 3.11 16.56 5.96
CA ARG A 530 1.83 17.29 6.12
C ARG A 530 0.70 16.60 5.35
N MET A 531 0.96 16.29 4.09
CA MET A 531 -0.01 15.61 3.25
C MET A 531 -0.28 14.20 3.78
N ASP A 532 0.75 13.46 4.20
CA ASP A 532 0.57 12.10 4.74
C ASP A 532 -0.34 12.08 5.97
N LEU A 533 -0.21 13.08 6.85
CA LEU A 533 -1.12 13.23 7.99
C LEU A 533 -2.55 13.50 7.52
N ILE A 534 -2.77 14.42 6.58
CA ILE A 534 -4.11 14.73 6.06
C ILE A 534 -4.75 13.51 5.37
N GLN A 535 -3.95 12.72 4.65
CA GLN A 535 -4.41 11.45 4.06
C GLN A 535 -4.81 10.44 5.14
N ALA A 536 -4.12 10.45 6.29
CA ALA A 536 -4.42 9.59 7.43
C ALA A 536 -5.53 10.09 8.36
N MET A 537 -6.01 11.33 8.19
CA MET A 537 -7.09 11.89 9.01
C MET A 537 -8.46 11.32 8.60
N PRO A 538 -9.20 10.68 9.52
CA PRO A 538 -10.56 10.24 9.23
C PRO A 538 -11.57 11.39 9.28
N LEU A 539 -12.62 11.29 8.46
CA LEU A 539 -13.81 12.12 8.59
C LEU A 539 -15.00 11.25 8.98
N LYS A 540 -15.74 11.63 10.04
CA LYS A 540 -16.95 10.91 10.49
C LYS A 540 -18.06 11.09 9.46
N ARG A 541 -18.71 10.01 9.06
CA ARG A 541 -19.79 10.01 8.04
C ARG A 541 -20.93 10.97 8.40
N LYS A 542 -21.27 11.08 9.68
CA LYS A 542 -22.31 11.97 10.20
C LYS A 542 -21.96 13.47 10.13
N GLY A 543 -20.69 13.83 9.91
CA GLY A 543 -20.21 15.20 9.95
C GLY A 543 -20.30 15.84 11.34
N GLY A 544 -20.35 17.17 11.38
CA GLY A 544 -20.46 17.95 12.61
C GLY A 544 -19.18 17.97 13.47
N MET A 545 -18.04 17.62 12.89
CA MET A 545 -16.77 17.48 13.62
C MET A 545 -16.22 18.83 14.09
N VAL A 546 -15.51 18.80 15.22
CA VAL A 546 -14.70 19.92 15.71
C VAL A 546 -13.22 19.57 15.60
N TRP A 547 -12.45 20.43 14.94
CA TRP A 547 -11.00 20.27 14.75
C TRP A 547 -10.22 21.39 15.44
N ILE A 548 -9.16 21.06 16.17
CA ILE A 548 -8.13 22.01 16.62
C ILE A 548 -6.78 21.71 15.92
N ASP A 549 -6.23 22.67 15.19
CA ASP A 549 -4.87 22.59 14.62
C ASP A 549 -3.91 23.46 15.44
N VAL A 550 -3.02 22.81 16.19
CA VAL A 550 -2.10 23.46 17.13
C VAL A 550 -0.79 23.81 16.43
N GLY A 551 -0.39 25.08 16.52
CA GLY A 551 0.70 25.64 15.72
C GLY A 551 0.38 25.66 14.23
N GLY A 552 -0.91 25.87 13.88
CA GLY A 552 -1.38 25.81 12.50
C GLY A 552 -0.91 26.97 11.62
N GLY A 553 -0.25 27.98 12.20
CA GLY A 553 0.42 29.07 11.50
C GLY A 553 -0.49 29.79 10.51
N THR A 554 -0.16 29.68 9.21
CA THR A 554 -0.89 30.32 8.11
C THR A 554 -2.19 29.59 7.72
N ALA A 555 -2.65 28.62 8.51
CA ALA A 555 -3.78 27.73 8.19
C ALA A 555 -3.58 26.90 6.89
N ARG A 556 -2.32 26.64 6.51
CA ARG A 556 -1.97 25.92 5.26
C ARG A 556 -2.50 24.49 5.19
N ASN A 557 -2.65 23.83 6.33
CA ASN A 557 -3.14 22.45 6.38
C ASN A 557 -4.60 22.33 5.90
N LEU A 558 -5.41 23.38 6.09
CA LEU A 558 -6.81 23.39 5.68
C LEU A 558 -6.95 23.29 4.16
N GLU A 559 -6.03 23.89 3.41
CA GLU A 559 -5.99 23.86 1.94
C GLU A 559 -5.75 22.47 1.34
N PHE A 560 -5.43 21.46 2.15
CA PHE A 560 -5.33 20.08 1.68
C PHE A 560 -6.68 19.36 1.63
N ILE A 561 -7.74 19.98 2.15
CA ILE A 561 -9.11 19.48 2.13
C ILE A 561 -9.97 20.47 1.33
N PRO A 562 -10.74 20.02 0.32
CA PRO A 562 -11.61 20.90 -0.44
C PRO A 562 -12.61 21.66 0.45
N VAL A 563 -12.94 22.90 0.09
CA VAL A 563 -13.79 23.80 0.90
C VAL A 563 -15.16 23.16 1.16
N GLU A 564 -15.73 22.52 0.14
CA GLU A 564 -17.00 21.80 0.19
C GLU A 564 -16.96 20.63 1.19
N ILE A 565 -15.82 19.93 1.30
CA ILE A 565 -15.63 18.85 2.27
C ILE A 565 -15.49 19.44 3.68
N LEU A 566 -14.74 20.53 3.85
CA LEU A 566 -14.63 21.21 5.14
C LEU A 566 -16.00 21.64 5.66
N ARG A 567 -16.79 22.30 4.82
CA ARG A 567 -18.15 22.75 5.18
C ARG A 567 -19.11 21.60 5.46
N LYS A 568 -18.99 20.49 4.73
CA LYS A 568 -19.87 19.33 4.90
C LYS A 568 -19.61 18.59 6.22
N TYR A 569 -18.35 18.44 6.60
CA TYR A 569 -17.98 17.54 7.70
C TYR A 569 -17.61 18.23 9.01
N PHE A 570 -17.24 19.52 8.98
CA PHE A 570 -16.88 20.25 10.19
C PHE A 570 -17.94 21.27 10.59
N LYS A 571 -18.19 21.33 11.90
CA LYS A 571 -18.99 22.39 12.54
C LYS A 571 -18.12 23.59 12.91
N ALA A 572 -16.88 23.34 13.30
CA ALA A 572 -15.92 24.38 13.68
C ALA A 572 -14.48 23.88 13.54
N ILE A 573 -13.57 24.76 13.15
CA ILE A 573 -12.14 24.51 13.04
C ILE A 573 -11.41 25.62 13.80
N TYR A 574 -10.55 25.28 14.75
CA TYR A 574 -9.78 26.22 15.54
C TYR A 574 -8.31 26.12 15.16
N VAL A 575 -7.73 27.20 14.66
CA VAL A 575 -6.29 27.29 14.39
C VAL A 575 -5.67 28.06 15.55
N VAL A 576 -4.85 27.38 16.35
CA VAL A 576 -4.20 27.98 17.53
C VAL A 576 -2.73 28.20 17.21
N ASP A 577 -2.25 29.44 17.33
CA ASP A 577 -0.83 29.76 17.12
C ASP A 577 -0.40 30.88 18.07
N VAL A 578 0.90 30.96 18.36
CA VAL A 578 1.47 32.03 19.20
C VAL A 578 1.89 33.26 18.40
N SER A 579 1.94 33.16 17.05
CA SER A 579 2.39 34.25 16.18
C SER A 579 1.23 35.04 15.58
N PRO A 580 1.03 36.32 15.98
CA PRO A 580 0.05 37.21 15.33
C PRO A 580 0.33 37.39 13.84
N SER A 581 1.61 37.41 13.44
CA SER A 581 2.01 37.59 12.04
C SER A 581 1.54 36.43 11.15
N LEU A 582 1.62 35.19 11.63
CA LEU A 582 1.14 34.01 10.91
C LEU A 582 -0.40 33.96 10.88
N LEU A 583 -1.05 34.27 12.00
CA LEU A 583 -2.51 34.36 12.09
C LEU A 583 -3.08 35.46 11.17
N GLY A 584 -2.35 36.57 10.97
CA GLY A 584 -2.72 37.59 9.99
C GLY A 584 -2.75 37.06 8.55
N VAL A 585 -1.84 36.16 8.18
CA VAL A 585 -1.89 35.46 6.87
C VAL A 585 -3.03 34.46 6.83
N ALA A 586 -3.22 33.70 7.90
CA ALA A 586 -4.33 32.75 8.02
C ALA A 586 -5.69 33.45 7.86
N GLN A 587 -5.86 34.64 8.44
CA GLN A 587 -7.09 35.43 8.34
C GLN A 587 -7.40 35.79 6.89
N GLN A 588 -6.40 36.25 6.14
CA GLN A 588 -6.56 36.57 4.72
C GLN A 588 -6.91 35.32 3.90
N ARG A 589 -6.24 34.19 4.17
CA ARG A 589 -6.47 32.91 3.50
C ARG A 589 -7.89 32.37 3.74
N VAL A 590 -8.31 32.37 5.01
CA VAL A 590 -9.65 31.92 5.43
C VAL A 590 -10.73 32.83 4.85
N ALA A 591 -10.53 34.15 4.87
CA ALA A 591 -11.46 35.10 4.27
C ALA A 591 -11.58 34.92 2.75
N ALA A 592 -10.47 34.71 2.04
CA ALA A 592 -10.47 34.49 0.60
C ALA A 592 -11.19 33.18 0.20
N ALA A 593 -11.17 32.16 1.06
CA ALA A 593 -11.93 30.93 0.89
C ALA A 593 -13.38 31.03 1.36
N GLY A 594 -13.77 32.17 1.92
CA GLY A 594 -15.08 32.39 2.51
C GLY A 594 -15.37 31.48 3.69
N LEU A 595 -14.39 31.17 4.55
CA LEU A 595 -14.49 30.21 5.67
C LEU A 595 -14.51 30.87 7.06
N THR A 596 -14.73 32.19 7.15
CA THR A 596 -14.65 32.95 8.41
C THR A 596 -15.73 32.58 9.44
N ASP A 597 -16.83 31.97 8.99
CA ASP A 597 -17.88 31.41 9.83
C ASP A 597 -17.50 30.05 10.43
N LEU A 598 -16.58 29.32 9.79
CA LEU A 598 -16.20 27.96 10.15
C LEU A 598 -14.84 27.88 10.87
N VAL A 599 -13.89 28.73 10.47
CA VAL A 599 -12.50 28.70 10.95
C VAL A 599 -12.25 29.86 11.91
N HIS A 600 -11.87 29.53 13.14
CA HIS A 600 -11.58 30.45 14.22
C HIS A 600 -10.08 30.50 14.48
N LEU A 601 -9.49 31.68 14.39
CA LEU A 601 -8.06 31.91 14.61
C LEU A 601 -7.83 32.38 16.05
N ILE A 602 -6.97 31.67 16.78
CA ILE A 602 -6.76 31.87 18.22
C ILE A 602 -5.28 32.13 18.47
N GLU A 603 -4.96 33.35 18.93
CA GLU A 603 -3.63 33.69 19.40
C GLU A 603 -3.45 33.23 20.85
N HIS A 604 -2.73 32.13 21.06
CA HIS A 604 -2.53 31.59 22.41
C HIS A 604 -1.39 30.55 22.48
N ASP A 605 -0.66 30.50 23.60
CA ASP A 605 0.22 29.38 23.93
C ASP A 605 -0.60 28.15 24.34
N PHE A 606 -0.56 27.10 23.52
CA PHE A 606 -1.32 25.89 23.77
C PHE A 606 -0.86 25.10 25.01
N THR A 607 0.33 25.38 25.53
CA THR A 607 0.83 24.76 26.77
C THR A 607 0.24 25.42 28.03
N ALA A 608 -0.18 26.68 27.94
CA ALA A 608 -0.66 27.45 29.07
C ALA A 608 -2.07 26.99 29.51
N PRO A 609 -2.32 26.79 30.82
CA PRO A 609 -3.65 26.39 31.34
C PRO A 609 -4.79 27.35 30.97
N SER A 610 -4.49 28.61 30.65
CA SER A 610 -5.47 29.59 30.19
C SER A 610 -6.12 29.23 28.86
N ILE A 611 -5.58 28.26 28.10
CA ILE A 611 -6.20 27.80 26.85
C ILE A 611 -7.62 27.27 27.06
N PHE A 612 -7.88 26.66 28.22
CA PHE A 612 -9.21 26.19 28.61
C PHE A 612 -10.16 27.34 28.99
N LYS A 613 -9.66 28.53 29.30
CA LYS A 613 -10.50 29.73 29.45
C LYS A 613 -10.81 30.38 28.11
N THR A 614 -9.87 30.30 27.17
CA THR A 614 -10.04 30.77 25.79
C THR A 614 -10.99 29.88 24.98
N LEU A 615 -10.98 28.57 25.26
CA LEU A 615 -11.82 27.55 24.61
C LEU A 615 -12.68 26.75 25.63
N PRO A 616 -13.51 27.40 26.47
CA PRO A 616 -14.09 26.81 27.68
C PRO A 616 -15.17 25.75 27.45
N PHE A 617 -15.62 25.56 26.21
CA PHE A 617 -16.68 24.59 25.88
C PHE A 617 -16.19 23.37 25.12
N LEU A 618 -14.90 23.30 24.79
CA LEU A 618 -14.33 22.27 23.93
C LEU A 618 -13.69 21.11 24.71
N GLU A 619 -13.48 21.23 26.02
CA GLU A 619 -12.90 20.16 26.84
C GLU A 619 -13.74 18.86 26.73
N GLY A 620 -13.09 17.76 26.35
CA GLY A 620 -13.71 16.46 26.12
C GLY A 620 -14.65 16.37 24.91
N LYS A 621 -14.66 17.37 24.01
CA LYS A 621 -15.63 17.44 22.89
C LYS A 621 -15.00 17.53 21.50
N VAL A 622 -13.68 17.68 21.41
CA VAL A 622 -12.98 17.81 20.12
C VAL A 622 -12.86 16.44 19.45
N ASP A 623 -13.29 16.35 18.19
CA ASP A 623 -13.19 15.12 17.40
C ASP A 623 -11.77 14.88 16.89
N MET A 624 -11.07 15.96 16.53
CA MET A 624 -9.73 15.87 15.94
C MET A 624 -8.81 16.98 16.45
N LEU A 625 -7.59 16.63 16.80
CA LEU A 625 -6.57 17.58 17.20
C LEU A 625 -5.24 17.24 16.54
N THR A 626 -4.61 18.23 15.91
CA THR A 626 -3.43 18.01 15.08
C THR A 626 -2.24 18.87 15.52
N PHE A 627 -1.05 18.28 15.43
CA PHE A 627 0.23 18.98 15.47
C PHE A 627 0.94 18.76 14.14
N SER A 628 1.16 19.80 13.36
CA SER A 628 1.77 19.71 12.03
C SER A 628 3.04 20.55 11.97
N TYR A 629 4.17 19.90 12.27
CA TYR A 629 5.49 20.50 12.46
C TYR A 629 5.50 21.58 13.53
N SER A 630 4.70 21.37 14.58
CA SER A 630 4.56 22.27 15.72
C SER A 630 5.04 21.66 17.02
N LEU A 631 4.77 20.38 17.28
CA LEU A 631 5.15 19.73 18.54
C LEU A 631 6.67 19.71 18.74
N SER A 632 7.45 19.50 17.68
CA SER A 632 8.92 19.58 17.75
C SER A 632 9.42 20.96 18.18
N MET A 633 8.70 22.03 17.85
CA MET A 633 9.03 23.42 18.22
C MET A 633 8.53 23.80 19.62
N ILE A 634 7.51 23.13 20.16
CA ILE A 634 7.00 23.41 21.50
C ILE A 634 8.01 22.95 22.55
N PRO A 635 8.48 23.82 23.48
CA PRO A 635 9.41 23.43 24.53
C PRO A 635 8.82 22.38 25.49
N ASP A 636 7.63 22.66 26.06
CA ASP A 636 6.92 21.73 26.92
C ASP A 636 5.93 20.86 26.13
N LYS A 637 6.50 19.87 25.43
CA LYS A 637 5.73 18.86 24.68
C LYS A 637 4.78 18.07 25.59
N THR A 638 5.12 17.92 26.86
CA THR A 638 4.29 17.13 27.79
C THR A 638 3.02 17.89 28.10
N ALA A 639 3.12 19.18 28.45
CA ALA A 639 1.95 20.03 28.68
C ALA A 639 1.07 20.12 27.43
N ALA A 640 1.66 20.31 26.25
CA ALA A 640 0.90 20.34 24.99
C ALA A 640 0.10 19.05 24.76
N LEU A 641 0.73 17.89 24.92
CA LEU A 641 0.05 16.60 24.73
C LEU A 641 -1.02 16.33 25.82
N VAL A 642 -0.77 16.72 27.07
CA VAL A 642 -1.77 16.63 28.14
C VAL A 642 -2.99 17.50 27.83
N ASN A 643 -2.77 18.74 27.40
CA ASN A 643 -3.87 19.62 27.02
C ASN A 643 -4.63 19.07 25.80
N ALA A 644 -3.92 18.53 24.81
CA ALA A 644 -4.54 17.91 23.65
C ALA A 644 -5.47 16.75 24.05
N LEU A 645 -5.01 15.85 24.90
CA LEU A 645 -5.81 14.72 25.38
C LEU A 645 -7.02 15.15 26.22
N ARG A 646 -6.95 16.30 26.91
CA ARG A 646 -8.09 16.87 27.64
C ARG A 646 -9.15 17.46 26.71
N PHE A 647 -8.75 18.08 25.60
CA PHE A 647 -9.70 18.59 24.60
C PHE A 647 -10.41 17.47 23.83
N LEU A 648 -9.68 16.41 23.48
CA LEU A 648 -10.20 15.32 22.67
C LEU A 648 -11.34 14.55 23.37
N GLN A 649 -12.32 14.13 22.58
CA GLN A 649 -13.36 13.20 23.05
C GLN A 649 -12.72 11.92 23.60
N PRO A 650 -13.19 11.38 24.74
CA PRO A 650 -12.62 10.17 25.34
C PRO A 650 -13.06 8.89 24.61
N ASN A 651 -12.57 7.73 25.07
CA ASN A 651 -13.08 6.39 24.73
C ASN A 651 -13.06 6.02 23.23
N GLY A 652 -12.04 6.45 22.49
CA GLY A 652 -11.85 6.06 21.08
C GLY A 652 -12.48 7.02 20.09
N HIS A 653 -13.18 8.07 20.55
CA HIS A 653 -13.91 8.98 19.68
C HIS A 653 -13.12 10.23 19.26
N GLY A 654 -12.01 10.51 19.93
CA GLY A 654 -11.11 11.62 19.63
C GLY A 654 -9.86 11.15 18.89
N VAL A 655 -9.45 11.89 17.86
CA VAL A 655 -8.30 11.60 17.00
C VAL A 655 -7.17 12.59 17.28
N LEU A 656 -6.01 12.09 17.70
CA LEU A 656 -4.76 12.85 17.77
C LEU A 656 -3.92 12.59 16.52
N GLY A 657 -3.62 13.65 15.77
CA GLY A 657 -2.75 13.59 14.59
C GLY A 657 -1.42 14.33 14.82
N LEU A 658 -0.31 13.75 14.38
CA LEU A 658 1.02 14.33 14.49
C LEU A 658 1.77 14.15 13.16
N ALA A 659 2.12 15.24 12.49
CA ALA A 659 3.11 15.28 11.42
C ALA A 659 4.34 16.01 11.95
N ASP A 660 5.50 15.37 12.05
CA ASP A 660 6.69 16.06 12.56
C ASP A 660 8.01 15.39 12.16
N PHE A 661 9.10 15.91 12.71
CA PHE A 661 10.42 15.29 12.62
C PHE A 661 10.66 14.30 13.77
N PHE A 662 11.18 13.11 13.45
CA PHE A 662 11.42 12.03 14.40
C PHE A 662 12.92 11.72 14.54
N LEU A 663 13.30 11.12 15.67
CA LEU A 663 14.69 10.67 15.89
C LEU A 663 15.03 9.36 15.18
N ALA A 664 14.04 8.53 14.86
CA ALA A 664 14.24 7.20 14.29
C ALA A 664 13.03 6.74 13.45
N SER A 665 13.28 5.86 12.49
CA SER A 665 12.25 5.16 11.71
C SER A 665 11.57 4.03 12.50
N ASN A 666 10.49 3.50 11.94
CA ASN A 666 9.85 2.26 12.37
C ASN A 666 10.63 1.02 11.90
N GLU A 667 11.44 1.16 10.84
CA GLU A 667 12.12 0.05 10.15
C GLU A 667 13.63 -0.05 10.45
N ASP A 668 14.21 0.89 11.19
CA ASP A 668 15.67 0.94 11.42
C ASP A 668 16.18 -0.27 12.26
N SER A 669 15.29 -1.02 12.92
CA SER A 669 15.60 -2.21 13.70
C SER A 669 16.10 -3.40 12.86
N GLY A 670 15.76 -3.44 11.58
CA GLY A 670 16.16 -4.50 10.64
C GLY A 670 17.48 -4.24 9.90
N LEU A 671 18.14 -3.10 10.14
CA LEU A 671 19.35 -2.73 9.42
C LEU A 671 20.58 -3.55 9.87
N PRO A 672 21.47 -3.95 8.93
CA PRO A 672 22.77 -4.51 9.27
C PRO A 672 23.56 -3.59 10.20
N THR A 673 24.32 -4.16 11.14
CA THR A 673 25.02 -3.43 12.23
C THR A 673 25.84 -2.23 11.77
N MET A 674 26.50 -2.33 10.62
CA MET A 674 27.26 -1.22 10.03
C MET A 674 26.36 -0.05 9.62
N LEU A 675 25.28 -0.34 8.88
CA LEU A 675 24.30 0.66 8.45
C LEU A 675 23.56 1.26 9.65
N ALA A 676 23.17 0.45 10.64
CA ALA A 676 22.53 0.91 11.87
C ALA A 676 23.44 1.89 12.65
N SER A 677 24.75 1.66 12.66
CA SER A 677 25.73 2.56 13.29
C SER A 677 25.87 3.88 12.52
N LEU A 678 25.93 3.83 11.18
CA LEU A 678 25.89 5.03 10.33
C LEU A 678 24.62 5.85 10.59
N ARG A 679 23.46 5.18 10.65
CA ARG A 679 22.16 5.82 10.94
C ARG A 679 22.13 6.52 12.29
N ARG A 680 22.69 5.90 13.34
CA ARG A 680 22.80 6.54 14.66
C ARG A 680 23.68 7.80 14.64
N MET A 681 24.77 7.79 13.87
CA MET A 681 25.62 8.96 13.68
C MET A 681 24.87 10.07 12.92
N GLU A 682 24.20 9.73 11.81
CA GLU A 682 23.35 10.66 11.05
C GLU A 682 22.26 11.29 11.94
N ALA A 683 21.54 10.49 12.72
CA ALA A 683 20.48 10.97 13.61
C ALA A 683 21.02 11.89 14.72
N THR A 684 22.22 11.60 15.25
CA THR A 684 22.87 12.46 16.25
C THR A 684 23.29 13.80 15.66
N PHE A 685 23.83 13.81 14.44
CA PHE A 685 24.15 15.02 13.72
C PHE A 685 22.89 15.85 13.43
N GLN A 686 21.84 15.20 12.90
CA GLN A 686 20.55 15.85 12.61
C GLN A 686 19.95 16.47 13.86
N ARG A 687 19.93 15.75 14.99
CA ARG A 687 19.44 16.28 16.26
C ARG A 687 20.14 17.59 16.64
N LYS A 688 21.47 17.61 16.59
CA LYS A 688 22.28 18.82 16.89
C LYS A 688 22.07 19.94 15.88
N TRP A 689 21.79 19.60 14.62
CA TRP A 689 21.47 20.58 13.58
C TRP A 689 20.13 21.26 13.87
N PHE A 690 19.07 20.50 14.12
CA PHE A 690 17.73 21.01 14.43
C PHE A 690 17.66 21.78 15.76
N GLU A 691 18.44 21.37 16.76
CA GLU A 691 18.52 22.07 18.05
C GLU A 691 18.99 23.53 17.91
N GLN A 692 19.74 23.88 16.86
CA GLN A 692 20.20 25.25 16.60
C GLN A 692 19.02 26.20 16.31
N ASP A 693 17.95 25.68 15.72
CA ASP A 693 16.70 26.39 15.44
C ASP A 693 15.62 26.10 16.49
N ARG A 694 16.01 25.54 17.65
CA ARG A 694 15.11 25.13 18.75
C ARG A 694 14.06 24.09 18.33
N VAL A 695 14.33 23.33 17.27
CA VAL A 695 13.49 22.21 16.86
C VAL A 695 13.99 20.95 17.55
N HIS A 696 13.17 20.40 18.44
CA HIS A 696 13.50 19.19 19.20
C HIS A 696 12.73 18.00 18.63
N LEU A 697 13.47 17.12 17.96
CA LEU A 697 12.95 15.92 17.30
C LEU A 697 12.13 15.03 18.25
N ILE A 698 11.03 14.47 17.75
CA ILE A 698 10.15 13.59 18.51
C ILE A 698 10.86 12.27 18.81
N SER A 699 10.96 11.94 20.09
CA SER A 699 11.63 10.72 20.57
C SER A 699 10.64 9.57 20.74
N PRO A 700 11.08 8.31 20.62
CA PRO A 700 10.26 7.14 20.93
C PRO A 700 9.66 7.16 22.35
N ALA A 701 10.34 7.80 23.30
CA ALA A 701 9.87 7.92 24.68
C ALA A 701 8.59 8.77 24.80
N ILE A 702 8.40 9.78 23.94
CA ILE A 702 7.18 10.60 23.90
C ILE A 702 6.02 9.77 23.38
N LEU A 703 6.22 9.02 22.29
CA LEU A 703 5.19 8.15 21.71
C LEU A 703 4.76 7.04 22.69
N LYS A 704 5.74 6.41 23.36
CA LYS A 704 5.46 5.41 24.41
C LYS A 704 4.64 5.97 25.58
N ARG A 705 4.75 7.27 25.87
CA ARG A 705 3.88 7.93 26.87
C ARG A 705 2.47 8.13 26.32
N LEU A 706 2.33 8.50 25.05
CA LEU A 706 1.02 8.63 24.39
C LEU A 706 0.26 7.31 24.33
N GLU A 707 0.95 6.20 24.07
CA GLU A 707 0.36 4.85 24.06
C GLU A 707 -0.29 4.45 25.40
N LYS A 708 0.02 5.15 26.51
CA LYS A 708 -0.67 4.92 27.79
C LYS A 708 -2.11 5.42 27.80
N ALA A 709 -2.42 6.42 26.98
CA ALA A 709 -3.70 7.12 26.95
C ALA A 709 -4.38 7.08 25.57
N THR A 710 -3.71 6.54 24.57
CA THR A 710 -4.18 6.45 23.18
C THR A 710 -3.85 5.10 22.57
N THR A 711 -4.54 4.76 21.49
CA THR A 711 -4.25 3.60 20.65
C THR A 711 -3.76 4.08 19.30
N CYS A 712 -2.53 3.71 18.95
CA CYS A 712 -1.96 4.02 17.64
C CYS A 712 -2.74 3.30 16.54
N VAL A 713 -3.21 4.06 15.54
CA VAL A 713 -3.92 3.53 14.37
C VAL A 713 -3.05 3.64 13.12
N TRP A 714 -2.21 4.68 13.05
CA TRP A 714 -1.28 4.88 11.95
C TRP A 714 0.06 5.41 12.48
N ASP A 715 1.17 4.81 12.04
CA ASP A 715 2.52 5.30 12.31
C ASP A 715 3.41 5.01 11.11
N GLU A 716 3.77 6.05 10.39
CA GLU A 716 4.64 5.95 9.24
C GLU A 716 5.74 7.00 9.32
N ARG A 717 6.98 6.54 9.14
CA ARG A 717 8.17 7.39 9.23
C ARG A 717 9.09 7.12 8.07
N PHE A 718 9.56 8.17 7.43
CA PHE A 718 10.33 8.10 6.18
C PHE A 718 11.35 9.23 6.09
N ARG A 719 12.27 9.12 5.13
CA ARG A 719 13.36 10.11 4.95
C ARG A 719 13.07 11.11 3.83
N GLY A 720 12.84 12.35 4.22
CA GLY A 720 12.66 13.49 3.31
C GLY A 720 13.96 14.28 3.14
N GLY A 721 14.19 14.89 1.98
CA GLY A 721 15.37 15.74 1.75
C GLY A 721 15.18 17.16 2.27
N VAL A 722 16.27 17.81 2.67
CA VAL A 722 16.28 19.25 2.97
C VAL A 722 16.56 20.02 1.67
N PRO A 723 15.74 21.03 1.30
CA PRO A 723 16.03 21.87 0.14
C PRO A 723 17.44 22.46 0.24
N LEU A 724 18.19 22.44 -0.87
CA LEU A 724 19.58 22.90 -0.98
C LEU A 724 20.63 22.08 -0.23
N LEU A 725 20.23 21.09 0.57
CA LEU A 725 21.11 20.12 1.23
C LEU A 725 20.55 18.69 1.05
N PRO A 726 20.51 18.14 -0.18
CA PRO A 726 19.84 16.87 -0.47
C PRO A 726 20.48 15.65 0.23
N VAL A 727 21.74 15.78 0.68
CA VAL A 727 22.44 14.77 1.50
C VAL A 727 21.85 14.68 2.91
N LEU A 728 21.36 15.81 3.44
CA LEU A 728 20.69 15.84 4.74
C LEU A 728 19.25 15.36 4.55
N ARG A 729 18.96 14.18 5.10
CA ARG A 729 17.62 13.57 5.01
C ARG A 729 17.09 13.16 6.38
N PRO A 730 16.46 14.07 7.14
CA PRO A 730 15.89 13.74 8.43
C PRO A 730 14.69 12.80 8.31
N TYR A 731 14.30 12.19 9.43
CA TYR A 731 13.07 11.43 9.50
C TYR A 731 11.88 12.38 9.67
N HIS A 732 10.94 12.27 8.75
CA HIS A 732 9.61 12.83 8.83
C HIS A 732 8.65 11.69 9.16
N GLY A 733 7.50 11.99 9.75
CA GLY A 733 6.49 10.98 9.93
C GLY A 733 5.11 11.54 10.18
N ALA A 734 4.12 10.70 9.95
CA ALA A 734 2.72 10.91 10.29
C ALA A 734 2.30 9.83 11.30
N TYR A 735 1.79 10.26 12.45
CA TYR A 735 1.30 9.43 13.53
C TYR A 735 -0.14 9.82 13.84
N VAL A 736 -1.04 8.85 13.86
CA VAL A 736 -2.46 9.03 14.19
C VAL A 736 -2.86 8.03 15.26
N ALA A 737 -3.48 8.53 16.32
CA ALA A 737 -3.95 7.72 17.43
C ALA A 737 -5.35 8.12 17.90
N LEU A 738 -6.11 7.15 18.38
CA LEU A 738 -7.42 7.37 19.00
C LEU A 738 -7.27 7.48 20.52
N THR A 739 -8.09 8.31 21.17
CA THR A 739 -8.12 8.42 22.63
C THR A 739 -8.55 7.12 23.29
N GLY A 740 -8.07 6.87 24.51
CA GLY A 740 -8.38 5.64 25.24
C GLY A 740 -7.55 4.43 24.78
N LYS A 741 -7.46 3.43 25.66
CA LYS A 741 -6.90 2.13 25.30
C LYS A 741 -7.99 1.31 24.61
N SER A 742 -7.70 0.85 23.39
CA SER A 742 -8.49 -0.18 22.74
C SER A 742 -8.62 -1.36 23.71
N LYS A 743 -9.85 -1.82 23.94
CA LYS A 743 -10.08 -3.16 24.47
C LYS A 743 -9.67 -4.13 23.35
N ALA A 744 -8.38 -4.45 23.27
CA ALA A 744 -7.76 -5.48 22.44
C ALA A 744 -8.44 -5.71 21.06
N GLN A 745 -7.83 -5.18 20.00
CA GLN A 745 -8.02 -5.75 18.66
C GLN A 745 -7.26 -7.06 18.55
#